data_AF-A0A383S614-F1
#
_entry.id   AF-A0A383S614-F1
#
_cell.length_a   1.000
_cell.length_b   1.000
_cell.length_c   1.000
_cell.angle_alpha   90.00
_cell.angle_beta   90.00
_cell.angle_gamma   90.00
#
_symmetry.space_group_name_H-M   'P 1'
#
loop_
_entity.id
_entity.type
_entity.pdbx_description
1 polymer ?
#
loop_
_entity_poly.entity_id
_entity_poly.type
_entity_poly.pdbx_seq_one_letter_code
_entity_poly.pdbx_strand_id
1 'polypeptide(L)'
;MQILRLELCGIGPYAGRAAIDFQALGENGLFLLEGPTGSGKTTIIDAVVFALYGQVSGSESSNDRLASTHLTPGTEPYVELVVDTSRGPYRVRRSPRYERPKRRGSGTTTENPRITLWKLSDPTDTEGVAVSSNIQEANVELRAAVGLSREQFTQTVVLPQGQFATFLRATAEERRGVLQQIFGTQVYESMADELKRLAREHSDRAQEARDRVGAATAEFCHAAWPDTAAGPDEPIAEPGGQLIGAGAPLTGQAQAGGEGPGATGHGGDAAETQPALFTDQEPSPAEGTADPAGDTGGDGDPHPVLASGGEPRAEHLTETARHVGQPPGDRRRDEPYPGHRAGAVEVDEAEDTGSPPAEPTGPSSTDDPQAMTAAVEAGEFSVLGPLATARLSVLQTRYEQLAEESGRAAGTADAAREAARQGHLLAADRERHARLLHEQAEHAARAEAIEASRERAELARRAARCAEPLRDDEAARARHESAADGWRRQAAEQAGRLGLRFPERFEAPGEQAGEAEPPEVDSVRDALAKALSEAEQASGALADLLDLERSLAERRAAVETRHAQAAEVAGQLAALRQEQDDLARQCEETAAEAEALAEPAEGLADARAAQQTAAARLQASLAAENDQQALARARHAESEARRKAESAAADHAAARTRWLDGLAGELAAELAAGRPCPVCGSLEHPSPAARPEDAPTRDDVEQLAEASAAQQQALMRAAAECDRIAGHLAEQQGLARGLTTEQAREAADDADRAVEQATAAATRRKRLGARIEELRAGAEQASSEITSLTARQAALAETVRAARAALADDEARVEDARAGFGSVAERAASITARIRAVTALQQGLDRLVQTRREYAVRHAAALSAMAREGFGEDPAQVTGAALPEAELAALTGRIAEYEARAAELRVQLADEQLVAAAQAPEPDLEALDAAAARAQQAAQAAQRRLGEAGAQLSHSRQASERLDGALAEYARIGPRAEPYLRMAELANATGKRNLMGVTLPTFVLRQRFEQVIDRANERLEAMTHGRYSLRRTDEREGRARRQGLGLVVVDHVPVDTERDPRTLSGGETFLASLAMALGLSDTVTSEAGGIELDSLFIDEGFGSLDSDALDTVMGQLEQLRAGGRCVGVISHVAEMKQRITERVSVRANPDGTSTLTTTS
;
A
#
# COMPACT_ATOMS: atom_id res chain seq x y z
N MET A 1 -1.64 -51.73 -16.56
CA MET A 1 -0.18 -51.52 -16.60
C MET A 1 0.50 -52.81 -16.19
N GLN A 2 1.31 -53.34 -17.09
CA GLN A 2 1.88 -54.69 -17.00
C GLN A 2 3.39 -54.64 -17.29
N ILE A 3 4.18 -55.34 -16.48
CA ILE A 3 5.61 -55.51 -16.77
C ILE A 3 5.76 -56.70 -17.70
N LEU A 4 6.36 -56.49 -18.88
CA LEU A 4 6.44 -57.49 -19.95
C LEU A 4 7.81 -58.17 -19.98
N ARG A 5 8.90 -57.39 -19.93
CA ARG A 5 10.27 -57.92 -20.00
C ARG A 5 11.24 -57.04 -19.25
N LEU A 6 12.18 -57.65 -18.55
CA LEU A 6 13.32 -56.99 -17.90
C LEU A 6 14.62 -57.61 -18.39
N GLU A 7 15.56 -56.77 -18.79
CA GLU A 7 16.93 -57.16 -19.12
C GLU A 7 17.89 -56.29 -18.33
N LEU A 8 18.86 -56.90 -17.66
CA LEU A 8 19.83 -56.20 -16.82
C LEU A 8 21.23 -56.75 -17.06
N CYS A 9 22.21 -55.87 -17.08
CA CYS A 9 23.61 -56.23 -17.25
C CYS A 9 24.47 -55.38 -16.33
N GLY A 10 25.31 -56.03 -15.52
CA GLY A 10 26.23 -55.31 -14.64
C GLY A 10 25.55 -54.58 -13.48
N ILE A 11 24.46 -55.14 -12.94
CA ILE A 11 23.61 -54.53 -11.91
C ILE A 11 23.65 -55.39 -10.64
N GLY A 12 24.05 -54.82 -9.50
CA GLY A 12 24.20 -55.52 -8.22
C GLY A 12 25.07 -56.80 -8.35
N PRO A 13 24.58 -57.99 -7.98
CA PRO A 13 25.34 -59.24 -8.13
C PRO A 13 25.34 -59.80 -9.57
N TYR A 14 24.53 -59.26 -10.49
CA TYR A 14 24.45 -59.73 -11.88
C TYR A 14 25.52 -59.05 -12.74
N ALA A 15 26.74 -59.62 -12.74
CA ALA A 15 27.87 -59.11 -13.52
C ALA A 15 27.69 -59.28 -15.04
N GLY A 16 27.00 -60.34 -15.46
CA GLY A 16 26.70 -60.65 -16.87
C GLY A 16 25.34 -60.11 -17.33
N ARG A 17 24.96 -60.42 -18.57
CA ARG A 17 23.60 -60.19 -19.11
C ARG A 17 22.63 -61.18 -18.49
N ALA A 18 21.51 -60.71 -17.97
CA ALA A 18 20.44 -61.50 -17.41
C ALA A 18 19.09 -60.95 -17.90
N ALA A 19 18.15 -61.80 -18.31
CA ALA A 19 16.87 -61.39 -18.87
C ALA A 19 15.72 -62.23 -18.31
N ILE A 20 14.61 -61.58 -18.01
CA ILE A 20 13.37 -62.18 -17.50
C ILE A 20 12.24 -61.77 -18.45
N ASP A 21 11.55 -62.77 -18.99
CA ASP A 21 10.33 -62.59 -19.77
C ASP A 21 9.12 -62.77 -18.84
N PHE A 22 8.56 -61.66 -18.38
CA PHE A 22 7.40 -61.66 -17.48
C PHE A 22 6.09 -61.93 -18.24
N GLN A 23 6.06 -61.73 -19.55
CA GLN A 23 4.92 -62.08 -20.39
C GLN A 23 4.79 -63.61 -20.50
N ALA A 24 5.90 -64.32 -20.77
CA ALA A 24 5.92 -65.79 -20.79
C ALA A 24 5.58 -66.39 -19.40
N LEU A 25 6.19 -65.90 -18.32
CA LEU A 25 5.87 -66.29 -16.94
C LEU A 25 4.43 -65.88 -16.53
N GLY A 26 3.83 -64.96 -17.27
CA GLY A 26 2.51 -64.40 -17.03
C GLY A 26 1.36 -65.21 -17.65
N GLU A 27 1.61 -66.17 -18.55
CA GLU A 27 0.55 -66.99 -19.16
C GLU A 27 -0.24 -67.80 -18.12
N ASN A 28 0.45 -68.31 -17.09
CA ASN A 28 -0.16 -68.96 -15.93
C ASN A 28 -0.59 -67.98 -14.81
N GLY A 29 -0.37 -66.67 -14.99
CA GLY A 29 -0.82 -65.58 -14.11
C GLY A 29 -0.16 -65.48 -12.73
N LEU A 30 0.52 -66.53 -12.26
CA LEU A 30 1.20 -66.59 -10.97
C LEU A 30 2.58 -67.24 -11.15
N PHE A 31 3.65 -66.55 -10.76
CA PHE A 31 5.03 -67.05 -10.84
C PHE A 31 5.80 -66.90 -9.53
N LEU A 32 6.80 -67.76 -9.34
CA LEU A 32 7.62 -67.83 -8.14
C LEU A 32 9.05 -67.35 -8.40
N LEU A 33 9.49 -66.31 -7.68
CA LEU A 33 10.89 -65.89 -7.63
C LEU A 33 11.58 -66.59 -6.44
N GLU A 34 12.60 -67.40 -6.71
CA GLU A 34 13.25 -68.23 -5.69
C GLU A 34 14.78 -68.15 -5.70
N GLY A 35 15.40 -68.57 -4.59
CA GLY A 35 16.84 -68.55 -4.37
C GLY A 35 17.16 -68.31 -2.90
N PRO A 36 18.40 -68.60 -2.44
CA PRO A 36 18.79 -68.37 -1.05
C PRO A 36 18.72 -66.88 -0.65
N THR A 37 18.62 -66.59 0.64
CA THR A 37 18.63 -65.19 1.14
C THR A 37 19.92 -64.49 0.73
N GLY A 38 19.82 -63.25 0.24
CA GLY A 38 20.97 -62.51 -0.30
C GLY A 38 21.36 -62.82 -1.76
N SER A 39 20.68 -63.75 -2.45
CA SER A 39 21.02 -64.14 -3.83
C SER A 39 20.72 -63.09 -4.93
N GLY A 40 20.37 -61.85 -4.61
CA GLY A 40 20.02 -60.83 -5.61
C GLY A 40 18.57 -60.85 -6.12
N LYS A 41 17.63 -61.51 -5.42
CA LYS A 41 16.20 -61.46 -5.76
C LYS A 41 15.62 -60.04 -5.72
N THR A 42 15.84 -59.33 -4.61
CA THR A 42 15.40 -57.93 -4.45
C THR A 42 16.00 -57.00 -5.49
N THR A 43 17.20 -57.30 -6.00
CA THR A 43 17.84 -56.52 -7.09
C THR A 43 17.06 -56.58 -8.41
N ILE A 44 16.26 -57.62 -8.65
CA ILE A 44 15.35 -57.68 -9.81
C ILE A 44 14.25 -56.63 -9.67
N ILE A 45 13.66 -56.49 -8.48
CA ILE A 45 12.67 -55.45 -8.18
C ILE A 45 13.32 -54.05 -8.24
N ASP A 46 14.49 -53.86 -7.63
CA ASP A 46 15.23 -52.60 -7.71
C ASP A 46 15.55 -52.20 -9.15
N ALA A 47 15.82 -53.16 -10.05
CA ALA A 47 16.03 -52.88 -11.46
C ALA A 47 14.75 -52.35 -12.14
N VAL A 48 13.57 -52.93 -11.85
CA VAL A 48 12.28 -52.41 -12.34
C VAL A 48 12.02 -50.98 -11.84
N VAL A 49 12.16 -50.73 -10.54
CA VAL A 49 11.91 -49.40 -9.95
C VAL A 49 12.94 -48.39 -10.48
N PHE A 50 14.21 -48.79 -10.63
CA PHE A 50 15.25 -47.96 -11.25
C PHE A 50 14.93 -47.63 -12.70
N ALA A 51 14.48 -48.59 -13.51
CA ALA A 51 14.12 -48.37 -14.90
C ALA A 51 12.96 -47.36 -15.04
N LEU A 52 11.94 -47.43 -14.19
CA LEU A 52 10.80 -46.50 -14.21
C LEU A 52 11.13 -45.12 -13.63
N TYR A 53 11.79 -45.05 -12.47
CA TYR A 53 11.93 -43.80 -11.69
C TYR A 53 13.36 -43.26 -11.56
N GLY A 54 14.38 -44.02 -11.97
CA GLY A 54 15.79 -43.65 -11.81
C GLY A 54 16.31 -43.74 -10.37
N GLN A 55 15.57 -44.40 -9.49
CA GLN A 55 15.88 -44.62 -8.08
C GLN A 55 15.49 -46.06 -7.69
N VAL A 56 16.10 -46.59 -6.64
CA VAL A 56 15.80 -47.93 -6.11
C VAL A 56 14.56 -47.94 -5.19
N SER A 57 14.11 -49.14 -4.82
CA SER A 57 12.92 -49.37 -3.99
C SER A 57 13.13 -49.10 -2.50
N GLY A 58 14.34 -49.34 -1.99
CA GLY A 58 14.69 -49.14 -0.59
C GLY A 58 15.08 -47.69 -0.25
N SER A 59 14.74 -47.26 0.96
CA SER A 59 15.12 -45.94 1.51
C SER A 59 16.59 -45.87 1.97
N GLU A 60 17.21 -47.01 2.29
CA GLU A 60 18.61 -47.09 2.73
C GLU A 60 19.60 -47.39 1.58
N SER A 61 19.11 -47.80 0.40
CA SER A 61 19.95 -48.19 -0.73
C SER A 61 20.27 -46.98 -1.63
N SER A 62 21.56 -46.64 -1.73
CA SER A 62 22.05 -45.52 -2.54
C SER A 62 22.21 -45.90 -4.02
N ASN A 63 21.73 -45.05 -4.94
CA ASN A 63 21.92 -45.23 -6.39
C ASN A 63 23.39 -45.49 -6.83
N ASP A 64 24.38 -44.94 -6.11
CA ASP A 64 25.81 -45.16 -6.38
C ASP A 64 26.28 -46.63 -6.19
N ARG A 65 25.45 -47.49 -5.57
CA ARG A 65 25.73 -48.93 -5.38
C ARG A 65 25.02 -49.85 -6.39
N LEU A 66 24.32 -49.28 -7.38
CA LEU A 66 23.55 -50.07 -8.35
C LEU A 66 24.45 -50.80 -9.38
N ALA A 67 25.55 -50.17 -9.79
CA ALA A 67 26.51 -50.79 -10.71
C ALA A 67 27.30 -51.90 -10.00
N SER A 68 27.44 -53.05 -10.66
CA SER A 68 28.13 -54.21 -10.09
C SER A 68 29.63 -53.94 -9.88
N THR A 69 30.14 -54.31 -8.70
CA THR A 69 31.59 -54.32 -8.41
C THR A 69 32.35 -55.40 -9.19
N HIS A 70 31.64 -56.31 -9.85
CA HIS A 70 32.20 -57.42 -10.65
C HIS A 70 32.14 -57.12 -12.17
N LEU A 71 31.98 -55.86 -12.57
CA LEU A 71 31.89 -55.44 -13.96
C LEU A 71 33.15 -55.80 -14.76
N THR A 72 32.96 -56.37 -15.96
CA THR A 72 34.08 -56.51 -16.91
C THR A 72 34.52 -55.12 -17.40
N PRO A 73 35.82 -54.77 -17.36
CA PRO A 73 36.29 -53.44 -17.77
C PRO A 73 35.92 -53.10 -19.22
N GLY A 74 35.10 -52.05 -19.38
CA GLY A 74 34.62 -51.58 -20.69
C GLY A 74 33.19 -51.99 -21.05
N THR A 75 32.55 -52.85 -20.26
CA THR A 75 31.11 -53.14 -20.36
C THR A 75 30.29 -51.96 -19.80
N GLU A 76 29.17 -51.61 -20.46
CA GLU A 76 28.19 -50.65 -19.93
C GLU A 76 27.22 -51.37 -18.99
N PRO A 77 27.03 -50.93 -17.74
CA PRO A 77 25.94 -51.41 -16.90
C PRO A 77 24.62 -50.78 -17.37
N TYR A 78 23.57 -51.57 -17.51
CA TYR A 78 22.24 -51.06 -17.87
C TYR A 78 21.11 -51.91 -17.30
N VAL A 79 19.94 -51.29 -17.19
CA VAL A 79 18.65 -51.96 -17.09
C VAL A 79 17.81 -51.51 -18.28
N GLU A 80 17.19 -52.46 -18.97
CA GLU A 80 16.21 -52.26 -20.03
C GLU A 80 14.90 -52.92 -19.60
N LEU A 81 13.81 -52.17 -19.57
CA LEU A 81 12.48 -52.61 -19.15
C LEU A 81 11.49 -52.32 -20.27
N VAL A 82 10.67 -53.33 -20.61
CA VAL A 82 9.48 -53.18 -21.44
C VAL A 82 8.26 -53.27 -20.54
N VAL A 83 7.41 -52.25 -20.62
CA VAL A 83 6.22 -52.06 -19.79
C VAL A 83 5.04 -51.65 -20.66
N ASP A 84 3.89 -52.28 -20.47
CA ASP A 84 2.63 -51.83 -21.06
C ASP A 84 1.87 -50.90 -20.11
N THR A 85 1.24 -49.86 -20.67
CA THR A 85 0.57 -48.80 -19.92
C THR A 85 -0.73 -48.37 -20.59
N SER A 86 -1.56 -47.59 -19.92
CA SER A 86 -2.75 -46.97 -20.53
C SER A 86 -2.43 -46.00 -21.68
N ARG A 87 -1.15 -45.66 -21.89
CA ARG A 87 -0.63 -44.89 -23.04
C ARG A 87 0.07 -45.77 -24.08
N GLY A 88 -0.07 -47.09 -24.00
CA GLY A 88 0.60 -48.09 -24.82
C GLY A 88 1.95 -48.57 -24.26
N PRO A 89 2.64 -49.46 -24.96
CA PRO A 89 3.90 -50.05 -24.50
C PRO A 89 5.09 -49.11 -24.65
N TYR A 90 5.95 -49.07 -23.63
CA TYR A 90 7.20 -48.32 -23.61
C TYR A 90 8.37 -49.25 -23.32
N ARG A 91 9.49 -49.01 -24.01
CA ARG A 91 10.80 -49.56 -23.66
C ARG A 91 11.63 -48.44 -23.06
N VAL A 92 12.16 -48.64 -21.85
CA VAL A 92 13.10 -47.72 -21.21
C VAL A 92 14.43 -48.44 -20.96
N ARG A 93 15.53 -47.85 -21.42
CA ARG A 93 16.89 -48.26 -21.07
C ARG A 93 17.54 -47.19 -20.21
N ARG A 94 17.99 -47.55 -19.01
CA ARG A 94 18.79 -46.68 -18.13
C ARG A 94 20.16 -47.29 -17.85
N SER A 95 21.18 -46.44 -17.84
CA SER A 95 22.50 -46.77 -17.30
C SER A 95 22.74 -45.96 -16.02
N PRO A 96 23.12 -46.58 -14.89
CA PRO A 96 23.50 -45.85 -13.68
C PRO A 96 24.84 -45.12 -13.87
N ARG A 97 25.25 -44.33 -12.88
CA ARG A 97 26.61 -43.79 -12.83
C ARG A 97 27.60 -44.96 -12.65
N TYR A 98 28.67 -44.99 -13.45
CA TYR A 98 29.71 -46.02 -13.33
C TYR A 98 31.11 -45.51 -13.72
N GLU A 99 32.15 -46.26 -13.36
CA GLU A 99 33.52 -45.99 -13.80
C GLU A 99 33.87 -46.81 -15.04
N ARG A 100 34.44 -46.15 -16.05
CA ARG A 100 34.91 -46.79 -17.29
C ARG A 100 36.39 -46.49 -17.54
N PRO A 101 37.13 -47.32 -18.29
CA PRO A 101 38.48 -46.99 -18.75
C PRO A 101 38.52 -45.68 -19.59
N LYS A 102 39.54 -44.84 -19.38
CA LYS A 102 39.74 -43.63 -20.20
C LYS A 102 40.04 -44.01 -21.66
N ARG A 103 39.47 -43.26 -22.63
CA ARG A 103 39.75 -43.44 -24.08
C ARG A 103 41.21 -43.18 -24.47
N ARG A 104 41.98 -42.46 -23.64
CA ARG A 104 43.43 -42.23 -23.76
C ARG A 104 44.04 -42.13 -22.36
N GLY A 105 45.20 -42.75 -22.15
CA GLY A 105 45.90 -42.81 -20.85
C GLY A 105 45.44 -43.95 -19.95
N SER A 106 46.07 -44.09 -18.79
CA SER A 106 45.70 -45.07 -17.75
C SER A 106 44.67 -44.50 -16.75
N GLY A 107 43.95 -45.41 -16.09
CA GLY A 107 42.91 -45.10 -15.09
C GLY A 107 41.49 -44.97 -15.66
N THR A 108 40.55 -44.78 -14.75
CA THR A 108 39.11 -44.72 -15.01
C THR A 108 38.59 -43.28 -15.11
N THR A 109 37.40 -43.12 -15.70
CA THR A 109 36.61 -41.88 -15.71
C THR A 109 35.17 -42.23 -15.36
N THR A 110 34.53 -41.37 -14.58
CA THR A 110 33.08 -41.45 -14.33
C THR A 110 32.33 -41.25 -15.65
N GLU A 111 31.38 -42.13 -15.95
CA GLU A 111 30.36 -41.92 -16.96
C GLU A 111 29.04 -41.58 -16.23
N ASN A 112 28.41 -40.49 -16.65
CA ASN A 112 27.17 -40.00 -16.03
C ASN A 112 25.98 -40.90 -16.42
N PRO A 113 24.93 -40.97 -15.58
CA PRO A 113 23.74 -41.73 -15.89
C PRO A 113 23.14 -41.35 -17.25
N ARG A 114 22.54 -42.33 -17.93
CA ARG A 114 21.78 -42.13 -19.17
C ARG A 114 20.40 -42.73 -19.08
N ILE A 115 19.48 -42.16 -19.85
CA ILE A 115 18.22 -42.78 -20.21
C ILE A 115 18.06 -42.71 -21.73
N THR A 116 17.38 -43.70 -22.28
CA THR A 116 16.69 -43.57 -23.56
C THR A 116 15.31 -44.22 -23.41
N LEU A 117 14.28 -43.48 -23.81
CA LEU A 117 12.88 -43.91 -23.78
C LEU A 117 12.39 -44.09 -25.21
N TRP A 118 11.79 -45.23 -25.50
CA TRP A 118 11.09 -45.53 -26.74
C TRP A 118 9.63 -45.83 -26.42
N LYS A 119 8.73 -45.40 -27.30
CA LYS A 119 7.35 -45.86 -27.35
C LYS A 119 7.27 -46.96 -28.42
N LEU A 120 6.73 -48.11 -28.05
CA LEU A 120 6.60 -49.27 -28.91
C LEU A 120 5.26 -49.24 -29.64
N SER A 121 5.22 -49.87 -30.82
CA SER A 121 3.99 -50.06 -31.59
C SER A 121 3.05 -51.06 -30.91
N ASP A 122 3.64 -52.15 -30.40
CA ASP A 122 3.01 -53.26 -29.69
C ASP A 122 4.05 -53.90 -28.73
N PRO A 123 3.65 -54.76 -27.77
CA PRO A 123 4.56 -55.42 -26.83
C PRO A 123 5.76 -56.19 -27.42
N THR A 124 5.68 -56.60 -28.69
CA THR A 124 6.71 -57.39 -29.39
C THR A 124 7.62 -56.56 -30.31
N ASP A 125 7.33 -55.27 -30.50
CA ASP A 125 8.16 -54.34 -31.26
C ASP A 125 9.56 -54.18 -30.63
N THR A 126 10.59 -54.42 -31.43
CA THR A 126 12.00 -54.37 -30.98
C THR A 126 12.74 -53.10 -31.40
N GLU A 127 12.15 -52.25 -32.25
CA GLU A 127 12.75 -50.99 -32.70
C GLU A 127 12.15 -49.79 -31.96
N GLY A 128 10.83 -49.60 -32.05
CA GLY A 128 10.10 -48.50 -31.40
C GLY A 128 10.50 -47.08 -31.85
N VAL A 129 9.66 -46.11 -31.53
CA VAL A 129 9.92 -44.68 -31.78
C VAL A 129 10.60 -44.06 -30.56
N ALA A 130 11.78 -43.45 -30.75
CA ALA A 130 12.48 -42.77 -29.66
C ALA A 130 11.71 -41.51 -29.20
N VAL A 131 11.39 -41.43 -27.92
CA VAL A 131 10.61 -40.34 -27.31
C VAL A 131 11.52 -39.25 -26.74
N SER A 132 12.47 -39.63 -25.88
CA SER A 132 13.51 -38.70 -25.39
C SER A 132 14.72 -39.45 -24.84
N SER A 133 15.87 -38.79 -24.90
CA SER A 133 17.12 -39.17 -24.21
C SER A 133 17.50 -38.20 -23.08
N ASN A 134 16.66 -37.19 -22.82
CA ASN A 134 16.81 -36.28 -21.69
C ASN A 134 16.17 -36.90 -20.42
N ILE A 135 16.95 -36.95 -19.34
CA ILE A 135 16.50 -37.52 -18.05
C ILE A 135 15.25 -36.81 -17.51
N GLN A 136 15.12 -35.49 -17.66
CA GLN A 136 13.98 -34.76 -17.12
C GLN A 136 12.68 -35.05 -17.91
N GLU A 137 12.74 -34.93 -19.24
CA GLU A 137 11.61 -35.20 -20.13
C GLU A 137 11.14 -36.66 -20.03
N ALA A 138 12.06 -37.62 -20.15
CA ALA A 138 11.72 -39.04 -20.04
C ALA A 138 11.18 -39.42 -18.65
N ASN A 139 11.63 -38.78 -17.57
CA ASN A 139 11.04 -38.93 -16.24
C ASN A 139 9.65 -38.29 -16.09
N VAL A 140 9.30 -37.29 -16.91
CA VAL A 140 7.95 -36.71 -16.93
C VAL A 140 7.01 -37.64 -17.71
N GLU A 141 7.44 -38.09 -18.89
CA GLU A 141 6.64 -39.01 -19.73
C GLU A 141 6.42 -40.36 -19.05
N LEU A 142 7.46 -40.98 -18.47
CA LEU A 142 7.29 -42.23 -17.71
C LEU A 142 6.35 -42.09 -16.51
N ARG A 143 6.39 -40.96 -15.78
CA ARG A 143 5.44 -40.71 -14.69
C ARG A 143 4.01 -40.49 -15.20
N ALA A 144 3.86 -39.85 -16.35
CA ALA A 144 2.56 -39.64 -16.98
C ALA A 144 1.97 -40.92 -17.60
N ALA A 145 2.82 -41.86 -18.04
CA ALA A 145 2.43 -43.16 -18.58
C ALA A 145 2.14 -44.21 -17.49
N VAL A 146 2.96 -44.27 -16.43
CA VAL A 146 2.72 -45.18 -15.28
C VAL A 146 1.61 -44.65 -14.36
N GLY A 147 1.39 -43.34 -14.31
CA GLY A 147 0.31 -42.71 -13.53
C GLY A 147 0.53 -42.67 -12.01
N LEU A 148 1.60 -43.28 -11.52
CA LEU A 148 1.96 -43.35 -10.09
C LEU A 148 3.32 -42.68 -9.82
N SER A 149 3.46 -42.06 -8.65
CA SER A 149 4.75 -41.68 -8.07
C SER A 149 5.59 -42.92 -7.75
N ARG A 150 6.90 -42.73 -7.52
CA ARG A 150 7.77 -43.84 -7.11
C ARG A 150 7.27 -44.46 -5.81
N GLU A 151 6.95 -43.61 -4.84
CA GLU A 151 6.49 -44.00 -3.51
C GLU A 151 5.19 -44.80 -3.58
N GLN A 152 4.20 -44.30 -4.33
CA GLN A 152 2.94 -45.00 -4.62
C GLN A 152 3.22 -46.37 -5.25
N PHE A 153 4.00 -46.42 -6.33
CA PHE A 153 4.34 -47.67 -7.03
C PHE A 153 5.05 -48.69 -6.12
N THR A 154 6.01 -48.26 -5.30
CA THR A 154 6.70 -49.12 -4.32
C THR A 154 5.83 -49.58 -3.16
N GLN A 155 4.61 -49.05 -3.02
CA GLN A 155 3.64 -49.42 -1.99
C GLN A 155 2.40 -50.15 -2.55
N THR A 156 2.08 -50.04 -3.85
CA THR A 156 0.92 -50.69 -4.47
C THR A 156 1.26 -51.82 -5.47
N VAL A 157 2.41 -51.75 -6.15
CA VAL A 157 2.87 -52.73 -7.16
C VAL A 157 3.95 -53.65 -6.59
N VAL A 158 4.75 -53.16 -5.65
CA VAL A 158 5.69 -53.95 -4.86
C VAL A 158 5.17 -53.98 -3.42
N LEU A 159 5.22 -55.15 -2.78
CA LEU A 159 5.03 -55.30 -1.32
C LEU A 159 6.38 -55.64 -0.68
N PRO A 160 7.15 -54.64 -0.21
CA PRO A 160 8.45 -54.88 0.43
C PRO A 160 8.28 -55.48 1.82
N GLN A 161 9.24 -56.31 2.24
CA GLN A 161 9.30 -56.91 3.59
C GLN A 161 8.97 -55.90 4.70
N GLY A 162 8.11 -56.32 5.62
CA GLY A 162 7.71 -55.59 6.83
C GLY A 162 6.72 -54.46 6.62
N GLN A 163 6.73 -53.74 5.49
CA GLN A 163 6.12 -52.40 5.41
C GLN A 163 4.62 -52.34 5.79
N PHE A 164 3.80 -53.28 5.33
CA PHE A 164 2.37 -53.30 5.69
C PHE A 164 2.10 -53.83 7.10
N ALA A 165 2.92 -54.74 7.62
CA ALA A 165 2.88 -55.12 9.03
C ALA A 165 3.30 -53.94 9.93
N THR A 166 4.24 -53.10 9.48
CA THR A 166 4.59 -51.82 10.11
C THR A 166 3.45 -50.83 10.00
N PHE A 167 2.77 -50.70 8.85
CA PHE A 167 1.62 -49.80 8.67
C PHE A 167 0.44 -50.14 9.60
N LEU A 168 0.12 -51.43 9.78
CA LEU A 168 -0.89 -51.88 10.76
C LEU A 168 -0.52 -51.54 12.20
N ARG A 169 0.78 -51.54 12.53
CA ARG A 169 1.31 -51.28 13.88
C ARG A 169 1.70 -49.81 14.11
N ALA A 170 1.73 -49.01 13.06
CA ALA A 170 2.08 -47.61 13.08
C ALA A 170 1.02 -46.81 13.83
N THR A 171 1.42 -45.71 14.46
CA THR A 171 0.49 -44.76 15.08
C THR A 171 -0.37 -44.05 14.03
N ALA A 172 -1.51 -43.49 14.44
CA ALA A 172 -2.36 -42.67 13.58
C ALA A 172 -1.59 -41.53 12.86
N GLU A 173 -0.51 -41.00 13.46
CA GLU A 173 0.30 -39.92 12.86
C GLU A 173 1.28 -40.42 11.78
N GLU A 174 1.90 -41.59 12.01
CA GLU A 174 2.72 -42.27 10.99
C GLU A 174 1.84 -42.75 9.82
N ARG A 175 0.66 -43.32 10.11
CA ARG A 175 -0.35 -43.68 9.10
C ARG A 175 -0.84 -42.46 8.31
N ARG A 176 -1.04 -41.30 8.97
CA ARG A 176 -1.39 -40.04 8.28
C ARG A 176 -0.35 -39.69 7.23
N GLY A 177 0.95 -39.73 7.56
CA GLY A 177 2.03 -39.42 6.63
C GLY A 177 2.05 -40.35 5.41
N VAL A 178 1.89 -41.66 5.63
CA VAL A 178 1.83 -42.67 4.57
C VAL A 178 0.60 -42.47 3.68
N LEU A 179 -0.60 -42.38 4.25
CA LEU A 179 -1.85 -42.17 3.50
C LEU A 179 -1.87 -40.84 2.74
N GLN A 180 -1.27 -39.78 3.29
CA GLN A 180 -1.12 -38.48 2.63
C GLN A 180 -0.21 -38.56 1.39
N GLN A 181 0.86 -39.34 1.45
CA GLN A 181 1.73 -39.60 0.30
C GLN A 181 1.04 -40.47 -0.76
N ILE A 182 0.28 -41.49 -0.34
CA ILE A 182 -0.43 -42.39 -1.26
C ILE A 182 -1.59 -41.69 -1.98
N PHE A 183 -2.42 -40.93 -1.27
CA PHE A 183 -3.62 -40.28 -1.85
C PHE A 183 -3.40 -38.83 -2.31
N GLY A 184 -2.15 -38.35 -2.32
CA GLY A 184 -1.82 -37.01 -2.84
C GLY A 184 -2.50 -35.85 -2.10
N THR A 185 -2.91 -36.04 -0.84
CA THR A 185 -3.77 -35.07 -0.13
C THR A 185 -3.02 -33.81 0.35
N GLN A 186 -1.74 -33.63 0.00
CA GLN A 186 -1.00 -32.37 0.22
C GLN A 186 -1.68 -31.17 -0.44
N VAL A 187 -2.45 -31.37 -1.53
CA VAL A 187 -3.22 -30.28 -2.16
C VAL A 187 -4.19 -29.62 -1.17
N TYR A 188 -4.89 -30.41 -0.35
CA TYR A 188 -5.81 -29.89 0.67
C TYR A 188 -5.08 -29.19 1.82
N GLU A 189 -3.82 -29.55 2.10
CA GLU A 189 -3.00 -28.89 3.12
C GLU A 189 -2.57 -27.51 2.62
N SER A 190 -2.11 -27.43 1.36
CA SER A 190 -1.80 -26.15 0.71
C SER A 190 -3.02 -25.22 0.61
N MET A 191 -4.22 -25.76 0.35
CA MET A 191 -5.47 -24.99 0.39
C MET A 191 -5.80 -24.48 1.79
N ALA A 192 -5.61 -25.31 2.83
CA ALA A 192 -5.90 -24.91 4.21
C ALA A 192 -4.94 -23.82 4.72
N ASP A 193 -3.65 -23.91 4.38
CA ASP A 193 -2.65 -22.90 4.73
C ASP A 193 -2.83 -21.60 3.92
N GLU A 194 -3.21 -21.67 2.64
CA GLU A 194 -3.51 -20.46 1.84
C GLU A 194 -4.76 -19.73 2.35
N LEU A 195 -5.82 -20.46 2.69
CA LEU A 195 -7.01 -19.87 3.34
C LEU A 195 -6.65 -19.18 4.67
N LYS A 196 -5.75 -19.78 5.45
CA LYS A 196 -5.24 -19.21 6.71
C LYS A 196 -4.35 -17.99 6.50
N ARG A 197 -3.57 -17.95 5.41
CA ARG A 197 -2.80 -16.78 4.98
C ARG A 197 -3.73 -15.62 4.62
N LEU A 198 -4.70 -15.86 3.73
CA LEU A 198 -5.70 -14.89 3.30
C LEU A 198 -6.56 -14.38 4.47
N ALA A 199 -6.96 -15.27 5.38
CA ALA A 199 -7.74 -14.88 6.55
C ALA A 199 -6.96 -13.97 7.50
N ARG A 200 -5.66 -14.19 7.70
CA ARG A 200 -4.79 -13.27 8.44
C ARG A 200 -4.70 -11.92 7.72
N GLU A 201 -4.31 -11.92 6.45
CA GLU A 201 -4.16 -10.71 5.64
C GLU A 201 -5.43 -9.84 5.66
N HIS A 202 -6.61 -10.44 5.50
CA HIS A 202 -7.87 -9.71 5.55
C HIS A 202 -8.30 -9.33 6.97
N SER A 203 -7.98 -10.12 7.99
CA SER A 203 -8.25 -9.80 9.40
C SER A 203 -7.39 -8.62 9.87
N ASP A 204 -6.10 -8.64 9.56
CA ASP A 204 -5.14 -7.60 9.94
C ASP A 204 -5.55 -6.26 9.31
N ARG A 205 -5.86 -6.25 8.00
CA ARG A 205 -6.38 -5.06 7.29
C ARG A 205 -7.73 -4.57 7.81
N ALA A 206 -8.61 -5.47 8.25
CA ALA A 206 -9.89 -5.10 8.87
C ALA A 206 -9.68 -4.50 10.27
N GLN A 207 -8.72 -5.00 11.04
CA GLN A 207 -8.32 -4.46 12.33
C GLN A 207 -7.65 -3.09 12.18
N GLU A 208 -6.72 -2.92 11.24
CA GLU A 208 -6.10 -1.61 10.91
C GLU A 208 -7.14 -0.56 10.49
N ALA A 209 -8.19 -0.96 9.77
CA ALA A 209 -9.31 -0.08 9.46
C ALA A 209 -10.17 0.22 10.72
N ARG A 210 -10.39 -0.77 11.59
CA ARG A 210 -11.08 -0.60 12.88
C ARG A 210 -10.35 0.38 13.80
N ASP A 211 -9.04 0.22 13.93
CA ASP A 211 -8.17 1.04 14.78
C ASP A 211 -8.11 2.48 14.27
N ARG A 212 -8.12 2.69 12.95
CA ARG A 212 -8.23 4.03 12.34
C ARG A 212 -9.58 4.70 12.61
N VAL A 213 -10.70 3.97 12.61
CA VAL A 213 -12.00 4.51 13.06
C VAL A 213 -11.92 4.91 14.53
N GLY A 214 -11.29 4.10 15.39
CA GLY A 214 -11.08 4.43 16.80
C GLY A 214 -10.23 5.70 17.00
N ALA A 215 -9.10 5.80 16.31
CA ALA A 215 -8.22 6.96 16.37
C ALA A 215 -8.89 8.25 15.86
N ALA A 216 -9.61 8.18 14.73
CA ALA A 216 -10.34 9.33 14.19
C ALA A 216 -11.52 9.74 15.10
N THR A 217 -12.17 8.78 15.76
CA THR A 217 -13.20 9.07 16.77
C THR A 217 -12.60 9.79 17.98
N ALA A 218 -11.46 9.31 18.49
CA ALA A 218 -10.77 9.95 19.61
C ALA A 218 -10.29 11.38 19.26
N GLU A 219 -9.77 11.59 18.04
CA GLU A 219 -9.43 12.94 17.55
C GLU A 219 -10.67 13.85 17.48
N PHE A 220 -11.79 13.36 16.95
CA PHE A 220 -13.04 14.12 16.93
C PHE A 220 -13.53 14.46 18.34
N CYS A 221 -13.53 13.49 19.26
CA CYS A 221 -13.91 13.74 20.65
C CYS A 221 -13.01 14.80 21.32
N HIS A 222 -11.69 14.75 21.10
CA HIS A 222 -10.77 15.77 21.63
C HIS A 222 -10.99 17.16 21.01
N ALA A 223 -11.29 17.24 19.70
CA ALA A 223 -11.56 18.51 19.03
C ALA A 223 -12.91 19.11 19.44
N ALA A 224 -13.92 18.27 19.65
CA ALA A 224 -15.29 18.68 19.93
C ALA A 224 -15.62 18.84 21.42
N TRP A 225 -14.88 18.19 22.31
CA TRP A 225 -14.93 18.36 23.78
C TRP A 225 -13.52 18.46 24.41
N PRO A 226 -12.69 19.46 24.06
CA PRO A 226 -11.58 19.88 24.94
C PRO A 226 -12.10 20.27 26.34
N ASP A 227 -13.40 20.62 26.42
CA ASP A 227 -14.18 20.89 27.62
C ASP A 227 -14.18 19.74 28.68
N THR A 228 -13.64 18.53 28.43
CA THR A 228 -13.76 17.34 29.34
C THR A 228 -12.47 16.81 30.00
N ALA A 229 -11.31 17.45 29.84
CA ALA A 229 -10.07 17.01 30.50
C ALA A 229 -9.87 17.57 31.94
N ALA A 230 -10.77 18.42 32.41
CA ALA A 230 -10.78 19.00 33.76
C ALA A 230 -12.13 18.77 34.44
N GLY A 231 -12.15 18.73 35.78
CA GLY A 231 -13.35 18.45 36.58
C GLY A 231 -14.42 19.56 36.53
N PRO A 232 -15.61 19.30 37.09
CA PRO A 232 -16.75 20.21 37.00
C PRO A 232 -16.59 21.43 37.92
N ASP A 233 -16.60 22.64 37.34
CA ASP A 233 -16.70 23.90 38.08
C ASP A 233 -18.15 24.43 38.13
N GLU A 234 -18.48 25.14 39.21
CA GLU A 234 -19.82 25.66 39.53
C GLU A 234 -20.28 26.81 38.60
N PRO A 235 -21.60 27.00 38.40
CA PRO A 235 -22.13 28.09 37.59
C PRO A 235 -21.92 29.46 38.26
N ILE A 236 -21.22 30.36 37.57
CA ILE A 236 -21.01 31.75 38.02
C ILE A 236 -22.30 32.56 37.79
N ALA A 237 -22.78 33.22 38.84
CA ALA A 237 -24.03 33.98 38.84
C ALA A 237 -23.96 35.30 38.04
N GLU A 238 -25.09 35.69 37.43
CA GLU A 238 -25.26 36.99 36.78
C GLU A 238 -25.23 38.16 37.79
N PRO A 239 -24.51 39.27 37.50
CA PRO A 239 -24.68 40.52 38.23
C PRO A 239 -25.87 41.32 37.68
N GLY A 240 -27.03 41.17 38.32
CA GLY A 240 -28.20 42.01 38.05
C GLY A 240 -27.93 43.49 38.35
N GLY A 241 -28.30 44.38 37.43
CA GLY A 241 -28.04 45.82 37.57
C GLY A 241 -29.06 46.55 38.47
N GLN A 242 -28.59 47.53 39.24
CA GLN A 242 -29.42 48.56 39.86
C GLN A 242 -28.72 49.92 39.91
N LEU A 243 -29.39 50.94 39.36
CA LEU A 243 -29.02 52.35 39.39
C LEU A 243 -29.51 53.01 40.68
N ILE A 244 -28.62 53.61 41.48
CA ILE A 244 -28.94 54.72 42.40
C ILE A 244 -27.72 55.68 42.43
N GLY A 245 -27.95 56.99 42.43
CA GLY A 245 -26.90 58.01 42.40
C GLY A 245 -26.75 58.86 43.67
N ALA A 246 -25.76 59.76 43.61
CA ALA A 246 -25.56 61.00 44.39
C ALA A 246 -25.79 60.98 45.92
N GLY A 247 -24.70 61.16 46.69
CA GLY A 247 -24.79 61.59 48.10
C GLY A 247 -23.51 61.38 48.92
N ALA A 248 -22.66 62.41 49.02
CA ALA A 248 -21.63 62.52 50.07
C ALA A 248 -22.27 63.08 51.38
N PRO A 249 -21.55 63.32 52.52
CA PRO A 249 -20.10 63.19 52.76
C PRO A 249 -19.71 62.63 54.16
N LEU A 250 -18.40 62.78 54.50
CA LEU A 250 -17.80 62.99 55.84
C LEU A 250 -17.10 61.84 56.60
N THR A 251 -15.79 62.08 56.81
CA THR A 251 -14.99 61.92 58.06
C THR A 251 -14.84 60.56 58.77
N GLY A 252 -13.58 60.17 59.01
CA GLY A 252 -13.21 59.20 60.04
C GLY A 252 -11.70 58.91 60.07
N GLN A 253 -11.02 59.25 61.18
CA GLN A 253 -9.60 58.93 61.43
C GLN A 253 -9.42 57.60 62.19
N ALA A 254 -8.16 57.25 62.48
CA ALA A 254 -7.65 56.20 63.38
C ALA A 254 -7.61 54.78 62.79
N GLN A 255 -6.45 54.13 62.61
CA GLN A 255 -5.38 53.73 63.55
C GLN A 255 -5.62 52.42 64.30
N ALA A 256 -4.74 51.46 63.98
CA ALA A 256 -4.01 50.55 64.88
C ALA A 256 -4.75 49.50 65.75
N GLY A 257 -4.07 48.36 65.90
CA GLY A 257 -4.46 47.22 66.74
C GLY A 257 -5.00 46.05 65.91
N GLY A 258 -4.48 44.83 66.00
CA GLY A 258 -3.40 44.33 66.85
C GLY A 258 -3.68 42.90 67.32
N GLU A 259 -2.63 42.08 67.31
CA GLU A 259 -2.52 40.78 68.00
C GLU A 259 -3.31 39.57 67.42
N GLY A 260 -2.55 38.48 67.20
CA GLY A 260 -3.09 37.13 66.98
C GLY A 260 -3.39 36.41 68.31
N PRO A 261 -3.63 35.09 68.29
CA PRO A 261 -2.51 34.13 68.23
C PRO A 261 -2.80 32.93 67.30
N GLY A 262 -1.88 32.00 66.99
CA GLY A 262 -0.47 31.87 67.38
C GLY A 262 -0.09 30.41 67.72
N ALA A 263 0.92 29.86 67.04
CA ALA A 263 1.69 28.62 67.33
C ALA A 263 0.88 27.29 67.45
N THR A 264 1.32 26.10 66.99
CA THR A 264 2.63 25.41 66.89
C THR A 264 2.49 24.26 65.84
N GLY A 265 3.52 23.59 65.31
CA GLY A 265 4.99 23.77 65.37
C GLY A 265 5.77 22.49 64.97
N HIS A 266 6.89 22.66 64.25
CA HIS A 266 8.03 21.71 64.03
C HIS A 266 7.80 20.44 63.15
N GLY A 267 8.75 19.98 62.32
CA GLY A 267 10.04 20.57 61.90
C GLY A 267 11.03 19.58 61.24
N GLY A 268 12.02 20.10 60.47
CA GLY A 268 13.26 19.43 60.01
C GLY A 268 13.19 18.57 58.72
N ASP A 269 14.25 18.43 57.89
CA ASP A 269 15.55 19.15 57.83
C ASP A 269 16.34 18.82 56.51
N ALA A 270 17.37 19.63 56.16
CA ALA A 270 18.49 19.37 55.21
C ALA A 270 18.18 19.18 53.68
N ALA A 271 19.07 19.44 52.68
CA ALA A 271 20.48 19.90 52.61
C ALA A 271 20.81 20.66 51.28
N GLU A 272 22.03 21.21 51.18
CA GLU A 272 22.59 22.02 50.07
C GLU A 272 23.12 21.22 48.85
N THR A 273 23.22 21.82 47.64
CA THR A 273 24.51 21.95 46.88
C THR A 273 24.43 22.79 45.58
N GLN A 274 25.56 23.43 45.25
CA GLN A 274 25.96 24.09 43.97
C GLN A 274 26.68 23.07 43.02
N PRO A 275 27.05 23.33 41.73
CA PRO A 275 27.76 24.54 41.22
C PRO A 275 27.49 24.94 39.73
N ALA A 276 28.44 25.65 39.09
CA ALA A 276 28.26 26.47 37.88
C ALA A 276 29.42 26.34 36.83
N LEU A 277 29.29 27.12 35.73
CA LEU A 277 30.33 27.56 34.75
C LEU A 277 30.85 26.53 33.71
N PHE A 278 30.87 26.89 32.40
CA PHE A 278 32.06 27.47 31.73
C PHE A 278 31.78 28.03 30.30
N THR A 279 32.77 28.75 29.75
CA THR A 279 32.82 29.53 28.48
C THR A 279 33.55 28.81 27.35
N ASP A 280 33.48 29.33 26.10
CA ASP A 280 34.62 29.38 25.14
C ASP A 280 34.36 30.35 23.96
N GLN A 281 35.40 30.74 23.19
CA GLN A 281 35.42 31.96 22.37
C GLN A 281 36.36 31.90 21.13
N GLU A 282 36.01 32.65 20.05
CA GLU A 282 36.86 33.01 18.88
C GLU A 282 37.30 31.85 17.93
N PRO A 283 37.98 32.08 16.77
CA PRO A 283 38.51 33.33 16.18
C PRO A 283 38.11 33.65 14.70
N SER A 284 38.57 34.80 14.20
CA SER A 284 38.51 35.27 12.79
C SER A 284 39.65 34.68 11.92
N PRO A 285 39.56 34.76 10.57
CA PRO A 285 40.49 35.63 9.83
C PRO A 285 39.84 36.46 8.69
N ALA A 286 40.66 37.14 7.86
CA ALA A 286 40.30 38.32 7.06
C ALA A 286 40.56 38.20 5.53
N GLU A 287 40.55 39.35 4.83
CA GLU A 287 40.92 39.64 3.41
C GLU A 287 39.83 39.38 2.32
N GLY A 288 39.61 40.24 1.31
CA GLY A 288 40.15 41.59 1.04
C GLY A 288 39.68 42.29 -0.26
N THR A 289 40.02 43.59 -0.38
CA THR A 289 40.31 44.42 -1.59
C THR A 289 39.29 44.75 -2.72
N ALA A 290 39.24 46.06 -3.04
CA ALA A 290 39.16 46.73 -4.37
C ALA A 290 37.79 47.04 -5.09
N ASP A 291 37.26 48.27 -4.88
CA ASP A 291 37.40 49.48 -5.74
C ASP A 291 37.48 49.35 -7.30
N PRO A 292 37.14 50.39 -8.12
CA PRO A 292 35.87 51.14 -8.24
C PRO A 292 35.48 51.50 -9.73
N ALA A 293 34.57 52.48 -9.91
CA ALA A 293 34.24 53.24 -11.14
C ALA A 293 33.43 52.51 -12.24
N GLY A 294 32.66 53.18 -13.11
CA GLY A 294 32.30 54.61 -13.27
C GLY A 294 30.91 54.70 -13.94
N ASP A 295 30.16 55.80 -13.95
CA ASP A 295 30.43 57.19 -14.39
C ASP A 295 29.47 57.51 -15.58
N THR A 296 29.02 58.76 -15.68
CA THR A 296 28.09 59.35 -16.67
C THR A 296 26.64 58.81 -16.68
N GLY A 297 25.58 59.63 -16.73
CA GLY A 297 25.47 61.10 -16.71
C GLY A 297 24.57 61.66 -17.82
N GLY A 298 23.83 62.74 -17.54
CA GLY A 298 23.02 63.52 -18.49
C GLY A 298 21.51 63.23 -18.37
N ASP A 299 20.72 64.08 -17.69
CA ASP A 299 20.26 65.44 -18.08
C ASP A 299 19.16 65.43 -19.16
N GLY A 300 17.96 65.95 -18.85
CA GLY A 300 16.87 65.99 -19.83
C GLY A 300 15.47 66.50 -19.41
N ASP A 301 15.32 67.35 -18.40
CA ASP A 301 14.13 68.22 -18.24
C ASP A 301 14.05 69.22 -19.44
N PRO A 302 12.91 69.89 -19.78
CA PRO A 302 11.82 70.30 -18.88
C PRO A 302 10.35 70.31 -19.40
N HIS A 303 9.39 70.28 -18.47
CA HIS A 303 8.12 71.08 -18.35
C HIS A 303 7.22 71.46 -19.58
N PRO A 304 5.95 71.92 -19.34
CA PRO A 304 4.93 71.56 -18.34
C PRO A 304 3.54 71.34 -19.02
N VAL A 305 2.42 71.25 -18.25
CA VAL A 305 1.14 72.02 -18.42
C VAL A 305 -0.04 71.40 -17.65
N LEU A 306 -0.51 72.16 -16.66
CA LEU A 306 -1.89 72.42 -16.18
C LEU A 306 -3.06 71.40 -16.27
N ALA A 307 -3.88 71.48 -15.21
CA ALA A 307 -5.35 71.38 -15.18
C ALA A 307 -6.01 70.00 -15.07
N SER A 308 -6.26 69.64 -13.80
CA SER A 308 -7.54 69.14 -13.27
C SER A 308 -8.77 69.12 -14.20
N GLY A 309 -9.48 67.99 -14.25
CA GLY A 309 -10.83 67.94 -14.79
C GLY A 309 -11.53 66.58 -14.74
N GLY A 310 -12.48 66.44 -13.82
CA GLY A 310 -13.76 65.75 -14.06
C GLY A 310 -13.83 64.22 -14.03
N GLU A 311 -14.87 63.73 -13.35
CA GLU A 311 -15.48 62.41 -13.59
C GLU A 311 -15.92 62.30 -15.08
N PRO A 312 -16.16 61.09 -15.61
CA PRO A 312 -17.55 60.62 -15.52
C PRO A 312 -17.75 59.11 -15.33
N ARG A 313 -18.98 58.81 -14.96
CA ARG A 313 -19.61 57.49 -14.84
C ARG A 313 -20.05 56.98 -16.23
N ALA A 314 -20.13 55.64 -16.37
CA ALA A 314 -21.14 54.92 -17.17
C ALA A 314 -21.03 55.04 -18.73
N GLU A 315 -21.44 54.09 -19.58
CA GLU A 315 -22.01 52.74 -19.40
C GLU A 315 -22.15 52.04 -20.79
N HIS A 316 -22.77 50.84 -20.80
CA HIS A 316 -23.63 50.31 -21.90
C HIS A 316 -22.93 49.75 -23.16
N LEU A 317 -23.51 48.82 -23.95
CA LEU A 317 -24.72 47.95 -23.91
C LEU A 317 -24.41 46.75 -24.87
N THR A 318 -25.22 45.74 -25.20
CA THR A 318 -26.68 45.52 -25.38
C THR A 318 -27.04 44.06 -24.99
N GLU A 319 -28.22 43.42 -25.16
CA GLU A 319 -29.54 43.59 -25.81
C GLU A 319 -30.45 42.48 -25.17
N THR A 320 -31.80 42.39 -25.10
CA THR A 320 -33.04 43.20 -25.25
C THR A 320 -34.24 42.32 -24.76
N ALA A 321 -35.53 42.69 -24.65
CA ALA A 321 -36.31 43.95 -24.65
C ALA A 321 -37.78 43.67 -24.21
N ARG A 322 -38.45 44.68 -23.61
CA ARG A 322 -39.89 45.08 -23.79
C ARG A 322 -41.02 44.05 -23.46
N HIS A 323 -42.20 44.40 -22.93
CA HIS A 323 -42.92 45.68 -22.83
C HIS A 323 -44.00 45.70 -21.70
N VAL A 324 -44.17 46.87 -21.04
CA VAL A 324 -45.45 47.57 -20.67
C VAL A 324 -46.49 46.89 -19.74
N GLY A 325 -46.84 47.57 -18.63
CA GLY A 325 -48.20 47.47 -18.01
C GLY A 325 -48.35 47.87 -16.52
N GLN A 326 -49.14 48.91 -16.22
CA GLN A 326 -49.68 49.28 -14.88
C GLN A 326 -50.85 50.29 -15.09
N PRO A 327 -51.81 50.53 -14.15
CA PRO A 327 -52.36 49.76 -13.00
C PRO A 327 -53.87 49.41 -13.31
N PRO A 328 -54.95 49.68 -12.51
CA PRO A 328 -55.22 49.70 -11.05
C PRO A 328 -56.54 48.97 -10.56
N GLY A 329 -56.68 48.75 -9.24
CA GLY A 329 -57.98 48.61 -8.52
C GLY A 329 -58.65 47.21 -8.47
N ASP A 330 -59.64 46.92 -7.60
CA ASP A 330 -60.32 47.69 -6.53
C ASP A 330 -61.25 46.78 -5.66
N ARG A 331 -61.49 47.11 -4.36
CA ARG A 331 -62.69 46.78 -3.52
C ARG A 331 -63.09 45.29 -3.21
N ARG A 332 -63.69 44.91 -2.05
CA ARG A 332 -64.04 45.56 -0.75
C ARG A 332 -64.59 44.54 0.30
N ARG A 333 -64.73 44.95 1.58
CA ARG A 333 -65.54 44.40 2.71
C ARG A 333 -64.99 43.19 3.48
N ASP A 334 -65.19 43.02 4.81
CA ASP A 334 -65.66 43.91 5.90
C ASP A 334 -65.11 43.38 7.26
N GLU A 335 -64.91 44.27 8.25
CA GLU A 335 -64.63 43.99 9.69
C GLU A 335 -65.97 43.77 10.49
N PRO A 336 -66.02 43.46 11.83
CA PRO A 336 -64.99 43.48 12.90
C PRO A 336 -65.00 42.27 13.92
N TYR A 337 -64.14 42.35 14.96
CA TYR A 337 -64.23 41.62 16.27
C TYR A 337 -65.60 41.82 16.98
N PRO A 338 -66.14 40.92 17.87
CA PRO A 338 -65.52 40.27 19.08
C PRO A 338 -65.82 38.73 19.20
N GLY A 339 -65.60 37.97 20.30
CA GLY A 339 -64.94 38.16 21.61
C GLY A 339 -65.58 37.34 22.79
N HIS A 340 -64.90 37.28 23.95
CA HIS A 340 -65.34 36.66 25.24
C HIS A 340 -65.45 35.11 25.37
N ARG A 341 -65.81 34.62 26.58
CA ARG A 341 -65.13 33.53 27.36
C ARG A 341 -66.11 32.75 28.29
N ALA A 342 -65.77 31.50 28.67
CA ALA A 342 -66.48 30.60 29.63
C ALA A 342 -67.87 30.08 29.15
N GLY A 343 -68.50 28.98 29.59
CA GLY A 343 -68.24 27.88 30.54
C GLY A 343 -69.55 27.07 30.76
N ALA A 344 -69.62 25.91 31.43
CA ALA A 344 -68.59 25.00 31.97
C ALA A 344 -69.24 23.66 32.48
N VAL A 345 -68.54 22.52 32.30
CA VAL A 345 -68.53 21.28 33.14
C VAL A 345 -69.78 20.38 33.25
N GLU A 346 -69.60 19.09 32.87
CA GLU A 346 -70.26 17.82 33.30
C GLU A 346 -69.22 16.68 33.07
N VAL A 347 -69.01 15.56 33.82
CA VAL A 347 -69.73 14.78 34.89
C VAL A 347 -70.66 13.67 34.30
N ASP A 348 -70.60 12.36 34.65
CA ASP A 348 -69.86 11.60 35.71
C ASP A 348 -69.53 10.11 35.33
N GLU A 349 -68.62 9.47 36.10
CA GLU A 349 -68.48 8.03 36.53
C GLU A 349 -68.75 6.79 35.59
N ALA A 350 -68.13 5.58 35.72
CA ALA A 350 -67.20 4.98 36.70
C ALA A 350 -66.41 3.72 36.20
N GLU A 351 -65.25 3.47 36.84
CA GLU A 351 -64.56 2.19 37.24
C GLU A 351 -64.39 0.94 36.33
N ASP A 352 -63.13 0.47 36.14
CA ASP A 352 -62.50 -0.67 36.87
C ASP A 352 -60.94 -0.66 36.63
N THR A 353 -60.19 -1.62 37.18
CA THR A 353 -58.88 -1.40 37.83
C THR A 353 -57.67 -2.15 37.25
N GLY A 354 -56.45 -1.58 37.40
CA GLY A 354 -55.18 -2.31 37.21
C GLY A 354 -53.93 -1.46 36.92
N SER A 355 -53.03 -1.37 37.90
CA SER A 355 -51.66 -0.78 38.00
C SER A 355 -50.76 -0.59 36.73
N PRO A 356 -49.73 0.29 36.80
CA PRO A 356 -49.41 1.25 35.73
C PRO A 356 -48.34 0.80 34.71
N PRO A 357 -48.26 1.46 33.53
CA PRO A 357 -47.06 1.46 32.71
C PRO A 357 -45.96 2.32 33.36
N ALA A 358 -44.71 1.84 33.31
CA ALA A 358 -43.56 2.63 33.75
C ALA A 358 -43.29 3.80 32.78
N GLU A 359 -42.91 4.95 33.34
CA GLU A 359 -42.41 6.11 32.59
C GLU A 359 -41.11 5.74 31.86
N PRO A 360 -40.91 6.19 30.60
CA PRO A 360 -39.57 6.37 30.05
C PRO A 360 -38.98 7.64 30.67
N THR A 361 -38.06 7.46 31.61
CA THR A 361 -37.36 8.54 32.30
C THR A 361 -36.21 9.12 31.46
N GLY A 362 -36.05 10.45 31.53
CA GLY A 362 -34.79 11.14 31.22
C GLY A 362 -34.54 11.53 29.75
N PRO A 363 -33.63 12.51 29.51
CA PRO A 363 -33.18 12.89 28.17
C PRO A 363 -32.24 11.84 27.57
N SER A 364 -32.00 11.92 26.26
CA SER A 364 -30.94 11.14 25.60
C SER A 364 -29.60 11.90 25.61
N SER A 365 -28.49 11.17 25.78
CA SER A 365 -27.13 11.71 25.92
C SER A 365 -26.46 12.06 24.59
N THR A 366 -27.18 12.75 23.69
CA THR A 366 -26.71 13.14 22.35
C THR A 366 -25.69 14.30 22.35
N ASP A 367 -24.95 14.48 23.45
CA ASP A 367 -23.89 15.48 23.60
C ASP A 367 -22.75 14.96 24.52
N ASP A 368 -22.50 13.65 24.51
CA ASP A 368 -21.57 12.96 25.39
C ASP A 368 -20.48 12.17 24.60
N PRO A 369 -19.17 12.47 24.78
CA PRO A 369 -18.10 11.73 24.12
C PRO A 369 -18.01 10.25 24.57
N GLN A 370 -18.58 9.88 25.71
CA GLN A 370 -18.67 8.47 26.14
C GLN A 370 -19.52 7.63 25.19
N ALA A 371 -20.56 8.21 24.59
CA ALA A 371 -21.41 7.50 23.63
C ALA A 371 -20.66 7.11 22.34
N MET A 372 -19.79 8.00 21.85
CA MET A 372 -18.92 7.70 20.69
C MET A 372 -17.85 6.66 21.04
N THR A 373 -17.26 6.76 22.24
CA THR A 373 -16.26 5.79 22.73
C THR A 373 -16.88 4.39 22.87
N ALA A 374 -18.04 4.28 23.51
CA ALA A 374 -18.77 3.02 23.66
C ALA A 374 -19.18 2.42 22.30
N ALA A 375 -19.58 3.24 21.32
CA ALA A 375 -19.86 2.76 19.96
C ALA A 375 -18.60 2.19 19.26
N VAL A 376 -17.41 2.73 19.53
CA VAL A 376 -16.14 2.17 19.02
C VAL A 376 -15.80 0.82 19.66
N GLU A 377 -15.99 0.70 20.97
CA GLU A 377 -15.78 -0.55 21.71
C GLU A 377 -16.76 -1.64 21.25
N ALA A 378 -18.05 -1.31 21.14
CA ALA A 378 -19.08 -2.21 20.62
C ALA A 378 -18.90 -2.55 19.12
N GLY A 379 -18.23 -1.68 18.36
CA GLY A 379 -18.07 -1.81 16.90
C GLY A 379 -19.28 -1.32 16.10
N GLU A 380 -20.16 -0.52 16.72
CA GLU A 380 -21.41 0.01 16.14
C GLU A 380 -21.15 1.27 15.30
N PHE A 381 -20.22 1.18 14.36
CA PHE A 381 -19.67 2.33 13.65
C PHE A 381 -20.70 3.17 12.85
N SER A 382 -21.88 2.61 12.54
CA SER A 382 -22.97 3.33 11.89
C SER A 382 -23.53 4.52 12.68
N VAL A 383 -23.33 4.57 14.01
CA VAL A 383 -23.84 5.71 14.83
C VAL A 383 -22.84 6.86 14.95
N LEU A 384 -21.56 6.66 14.58
CA LEU A 384 -20.49 7.64 14.80
C LEU A 384 -20.65 8.91 13.95
N GLY A 385 -20.91 8.78 12.64
CA GLY A 385 -21.16 9.93 11.75
C GLY A 385 -22.37 10.78 12.18
N PRO A 386 -23.54 10.18 12.49
CA PRO A 386 -24.68 10.90 13.05
C PRO A 386 -24.38 11.64 14.36
N LEU A 387 -23.65 11.03 15.30
CA LEU A 387 -23.25 11.67 16.56
C LEU A 387 -22.30 12.85 16.32
N ALA A 388 -21.30 12.70 15.43
CA ALA A 388 -20.40 13.77 15.06
C ALA A 388 -21.14 14.97 14.42
N THR A 389 -22.07 14.67 13.50
CA THR A 389 -22.92 15.67 12.85
C THR A 389 -23.77 16.45 13.86
N ALA A 390 -24.36 15.77 14.84
CA ALA A 390 -25.14 16.40 15.89
C ALA A 390 -24.29 17.38 16.73
N ARG A 391 -23.09 16.96 17.17
CA ARG A 391 -22.18 17.82 17.94
C ARG A 391 -21.69 19.03 17.14
N LEU A 392 -21.40 18.87 15.84
CA LEU A 392 -21.02 19.99 14.97
C LEU A 392 -22.13 21.06 14.86
N SER A 393 -23.40 20.64 14.87
CA SER A 393 -24.55 21.56 14.89
C SER A 393 -24.60 22.40 16.19
N VAL A 394 -24.33 21.78 17.34
CA VAL A 394 -24.23 22.47 18.64
C VAL A 394 -23.08 23.48 18.64
N LEU A 395 -21.90 23.10 18.16
CA LEU A 395 -20.74 23.99 18.07
C LEU A 395 -20.95 25.16 17.10
N GLN A 396 -21.62 24.93 15.95
CA GLN A 396 -22.01 26.00 15.02
C GLN A 396 -22.95 27.01 15.70
N THR A 397 -23.97 26.53 16.42
CA THR A 397 -24.92 27.39 17.14
C THR A 397 -24.22 28.23 18.22
N ARG A 398 -23.27 27.63 18.98
CA ARG A 398 -22.44 28.34 19.97
C ARG A 398 -21.56 29.43 19.34
N TYR A 399 -20.98 29.15 18.16
CA TYR A 399 -20.18 30.13 17.42
C TYR A 399 -21.03 31.33 16.96
N GLU A 400 -22.23 31.09 16.42
CA GLU A 400 -23.14 32.16 15.96
C GLU A 400 -23.56 33.09 17.11
N GLN A 401 -23.89 32.53 18.28
CA GLN A 401 -24.21 33.32 19.48
C GLN A 401 -23.05 34.21 19.93
N LEU A 402 -21.83 33.67 19.99
CA LEU A 402 -20.62 34.43 20.34
C LEU A 402 -20.25 35.49 19.29
N ALA A 403 -20.60 35.26 18.02
CA ALA A 403 -20.38 36.24 16.95
C ALA A 403 -21.26 37.48 17.14
N GLU A 404 -22.54 37.30 17.50
CA GLU A 404 -23.42 38.42 17.85
C GLU A 404 -22.93 39.15 19.11
N GLU A 405 -22.50 38.44 20.14
CA GLU A 405 -21.97 39.04 21.37
C GLU A 405 -20.73 39.91 21.12
N SER A 406 -19.77 39.42 20.31
CA SER A 406 -18.60 40.20 19.92
C SER A 406 -18.98 41.45 19.14
N GLY A 407 -19.92 41.34 18.19
CA GLY A 407 -20.44 42.49 17.43
C GLY A 407 -21.08 43.56 18.34
N ARG A 408 -21.89 43.15 19.33
CA ARG A 408 -22.49 44.06 20.32
C ARG A 408 -21.42 44.72 21.21
N ALA A 409 -20.39 43.98 21.63
CA ALA A 409 -19.31 44.49 22.48
C ALA A 409 -18.36 45.45 21.73
N ALA A 410 -18.11 45.23 20.44
CA ALA A 410 -17.35 46.17 19.61
C ALA A 410 -18.08 47.51 19.48
N GLY A 411 -19.39 47.49 19.21
CA GLY A 411 -20.20 48.70 19.09
C GLY A 411 -20.26 49.56 20.36
N THR A 412 -20.24 48.95 21.56
CA THR A 412 -20.17 49.70 22.82
C THR A 412 -18.78 50.28 23.09
N ALA A 413 -17.71 49.60 22.66
CA ALA A 413 -16.34 50.13 22.75
C ALA A 413 -16.09 51.31 21.81
N ASP A 414 -16.70 51.34 20.62
CA ASP A 414 -16.64 52.48 19.70
C ASP A 414 -17.35 53.71 20.28
N ALA A 415 -18.58 53.53 20.77
CA ALA A 415 -19.36 54.61 21.37
C ALA A 415 -18.68 55.23 22.61
N ALA A 416 -18.09 54.39 23.47
CA ALA A 416 -17.39 54.87 24.67
C ALA A 416 -16.09 55.64 24.34
N ARG A 417 -15.36 55.23 23.29
CA ARG A 417 -14.14 55.94 22.85
C ARG A 417 -14.42 57.31 22.27
N GLU A 418 -15.47 57.46 21.46
CA GLU A 418 -15.84 58.77 20.93
C GLU A 418 -16.35 59.72 22.04
N ALA A 419 -17.09 59.22 23.02
CA ALA A 419 -17.50 60.01 24.19
C ALA A 419 -16.31 60.55 25.00
N ALA A 420 -15.27 59.74 25.24
CA ALA A 420 -14.06 60.18 25.92
C ALA A 420 -13.30 61.24 25.11
N ARG A 421 -13.16 61.05 23.80
CA ARG A 421 -12.51 62.02 22.88
C ARG A 421 -13.17 63.40 22.93
N GLN A 422 -14.50 63.46 22.91
CA GLN A 422 -15.24 64.72 22.99
C GLN A 422 -15.06 65.40 24.37
N GLY A 423 -14.94 64.62 25.45
CA GLY A 423 -14.62 65.13 26.79
C GLY A 423 -13.26 65.82 26.86
N HIS A 424 -12.21 65.19 26.33
CA HIS A 424 -10.84 65.75 26.34
C HIS A 424 -10.72 67.06 25.57
N LEU A 425 -11.38 67.18 24.41
CA LEU A 425 -11.40 68.43 23.63
C LEU A 425 -12.03 69.57 24.43
N LEU A 426 -13.17 69.32 25.08
CA LEU A 426 -13.87 70.32 25.89
C LEU A 426 -13.04 70.80 27.10
N ALA A 427 -12.26 69.91 27.72
CA ALA A 427 -11.38 70.26 28.84
C ALA A 427 -10.23 71.18 28.40
N ALA A 428 -9.59 70.91 27.26
CA ALA A 428 -8.47 71.69 26.76
C ALA A 428 -8.86 73.15 26.45
N ASP A 429 -10.01 73.36 25.83
CA ASP A 429 -10.51 74.71 25.49
C ASP A 429 -10.88 75.52 26.76
N ARG A 430 -11.42 74.87 27.80
CA ARG A 430 -11.68 75.50 29.10
C ARG A 430 -10.41 75.98 29.80
N GLU A 431 -9.39 75.15 29.85
CA GLU A 431 -8.10 75.49 30.47
C GLU A 431 -7.41 76.66 29.75
N ARG A 432 -7.52 76.69 28.41
CA ARG A 432 -7.00 77.78 27.57
C ARG A 432 -7.70 79.11 27.85
N HIS A 433 -9.03 79.13 27.96
CA HIS A 433 -9.79 80.33 28.31
C HIS A 433 -9.44 80.87 29.71
N ALA A 434 -9.28 79.99 30.71
CA ALA A 434 -8.96 80.38 32.08
C ALA A 434 -7.59 81.06 32.23
N ARG A 435 -6.55 80.55 31.53
CA ARG A 435 -5.20 81.13 31.56
C ARG A 435 -5.16 82.57 31.05
N LEU A 436 -5.84 82.85 29.94
CA LEU A 436 -5.84 84.17 29.29
C LEU A 436 -6.50 85.26 30.17
N LEU A 437 -7.52 84.90 30.96
CA LEU A 437 -8.16 85.83 31.91
C LEU A 437 -7.23 86.20 33.08
N HIS A 438 -6.39 85.27 33.53
CA HIS A 438 -5.44 85.52 34.62
C HIS A 438 -4.36 86.52 34.21
N GLU A 439 -3.76 86.33 33.03
CA GLU A 439 -2.71 87.23 32.50
C GLU A 439 -3.20 88.68 32.32
N GLN A 440 -4.48 88.87 31.94
CA GLN A 440 -5.07 90.20 31.78
C GLN A 440 -5.15 90.96 33.11
N ALA A 441 -5.48 90.26 34.21
CA ALA A 441 -5.62 90.87 35.53
C ALA A 441 -4.26 91.33 36.09
N GLU A 442 -3.21 90.53 35.93
CA GLU A 442 -1.87 90.88 36.42
C GLU A 442 -1.26 92.07 35.68
N HIS A 443 -1.54 92.21 34.38
CA HIS A 443 -0.94 93.27 33.56
C HIS A 443 -1.57 94.65 33.83
N ALA A 444 -2.87 94.68 34.20
CA ALA A 444 -3.55 95.92 34.57
C ALA A 444 -2.97 96.58 35.84
N ALA A 445 -2.48 95.78 36.80
CA ALA A 445 -2.02 96.21 38.12
C ALA A 445 -0.65 96.94 38.14
N ARG A 446 -0.30 97.67 37.07
CA ARG A 446 1.08 98.16 36.81
C ARG A 446 1.17 99.67 36.48
N ALA A 447 0.02 100.36 36.33
CA ALA A 447 -0.09 101.67 35.68
C ALA A 447 0.61 102.85 36.38
N GLU A 448 0.48 102.99 37.71
CA GLU A 448 0.92 104.20 38.44
C GLU A 448 2.45 104.38 38.46
N ALA A 449 3.21 103.28 38.40
CA ALA A 449 4.67 103.29 38.49
C ALA A 449 5.38 103.88 37.24
N ILE A 450 4.61 104.18 36.18
CA ILE A 450 5.12 104.60 34.87
C ILE A 450 5.00 106.10 34.67
N GLU A 451 3.89 106.72 35.09
CA GLU A 451 3.67 108.17 34.90
C GLU A 451 4.72 109.01 35.65
N ALA A 452 5.01 108.66 36.91
CA ALA A 452 6.02 109.32 37.75
C ALA A 452 7.49 109.15 37.25
N SER A 453 7.72 108.41 36.16
CA SER A 453 9.03 108.31 35.51
C SER A 453 9.18 109.23 34.28
N ARG A 454 8.07 109.79 33.75
CA ARG A 454 8.04 110.51 32.47
C ARG A 454 8.49 111.97 32.58
N GLU A 455 8.06 112.72 33.61
CA GLU A 455 8.38 114.15 33.76
C GLU A 455 9.90 114.42 33.87
N ARG A 456 10.53 113.84 34.90
CA ARG A 456 11.96 114.00 35.20
C ARG A 456 12.85 113.65 34.00
N ALA A 457 12.42 112.66 33.23
CA ALA A 457 13.15 112.08 32.13
C ALA A 457 12.89 112.75 30.77
N GLU A 458 12.22 113.91 30.74
CA GLU A 458 12.29 114.86 29.62
C GLU A 458 13.42 115.87 29.86
N LEU A 459 13.24 116.79 30.82
CA LEU A 459 14.10 117.97 30.93
C LEU A 459 15.57 117.63 31.26
N ALA A 460 15.81 116.57 32.03
CA ALA A 460 17.16 116.09 32.35
C ALA A 460 17.88 115.41 31.17
N ARG A 461 17.16 115.07 30.09
CA ARG A 461 17.72 114.35 28.93
C ARG A 461 18.24 115.25 27.81
N ARG A 462 17.81 116.51 27.71
CA ARG A 462 17.81 117.27 26.44
C ARG A 462 19.15 117.29 25.69
N ALA A 463 20.20 117.92 26.21
CA ALA A 463 21.49 117.91 25.52
C ALA A 463 22.26 116.58 25.71
N ALA A 464 22.04 115.87 26.82
CA ALA A 464 22.66 114.58 27.09
C ALA A 464 22.35 113.54 26.00
N ARG A 465 21.10 113.54 25.48
CA ARG A 465 20.66 112.73 24.33
C ARG A 465 21.54 112.91 23.08
N CYS A 466 22.12 114.09 22.86
CA CYS A 466 22.94 114.38 21.67
C CYS A 466 24.42 113.96 21.84
N ALA A 467 24.88 113.70 23.08
CA ALA A 467 26.30 113.61 23.45
C ALA A 467 26.94 112.21 23.36
N GLU A 468 26.16 111.17 23.03
CA GLU A 468 26.70 109.93 22.45
C GLU A 468 26.40 109.71 20.97
N PRO A 469 25.15 109.78 20.50
CA PRO A 469 24.82 109.11 19.25
C PRO A 469 25.58 109.64 18.03
N LEU A 470 26.02 110.91 18.04
CA LEU A 470 27.02 111.50 17.13
C LEU A 470 28.46 110.94 17.30
N ARG A 471 28.63 109.65 17.62
CA ARG A 471 29.93 108.96 17.81
C ARG A 471 29.89 107.49 17.38
N ASP A 472 28.95 106.71 17.92
CA ASP A 472 28.75 105.31 17.49
C ASP A 472 27.81 105.21 16.27
N ASP A 473 27.22 106.32 15.79
CA ASP A 473 26.66 106.39 14.44
C ASP A 473 27.74 106.13 13.38
N GLU A 474 28.84 106.90 13.42
CA GLU A 474 29.98 106.74 12.52
C GLU A 474 30.60 105.33 12.62
N ALA A 475 30.75 104.80 13.84
CA ALA A 475 31.40 103.51 14.07
C ALA A 475 30.48 102.29 13.78
N ALA A 476 29.17 102.39 14.04
CA ALA A 476 28.22 101.32 13.70
C ALA A 476 28.01 101.22 12.18
N ARG A 477 28.01 102.35 11.46
CA ARG A 477 27.92 102.39 9.99
C ARG A 477 28.97 101.50 9.31
N ALA A 478 30.24 101.67 9.68
CA ALA A 478 31.35 100.90 9.09
C ALA A 478 31.25 99.39 9.37
N ARG A 479 30.74 99.00 10.55
CA ARG A 479 30.51 97.58 10.90
C ARG A 479 29.37 96.97 10.09
N HIS A 480 28.26 97.70 9.92
CA HIS A 480 27.12 97.26 9.12
C HIS A 480 27.48 97.06 7.64
N GLU A 481 28.18 98.02 7.03
CA GLU A 481 28.59 97.95 5.62
C GLU A 481 29.45 96.69 5.35
N SER A 482 30.41 96.37 6.24
CA SER A 482 31.23 95.15 6.11
C SER A 482 30.44 93.84 6.29
N ALA A 483 29.42 93.81 7.16
CA ALA A 483 28.59 92.63 7.36
C ALA A 483 27.66 92.39 6.16
N ALA A 484 27.12 93.47 5.58
CA ALA A 484 26.28 93.41 4.38
C ALA A 484 27.06 92.87 3.17
N ASP A 485 28.33 93.24 3.01
CA ASP A 485 29.21 92.72 1.95
C ASP A 485 29.62 91.25 2.16
N GLY A 486 29.72 90.80 3.41
CA GLY A 486 29.95 89.40 3.76
C GLY A 486 28.76 88.53 3.36
N TRP A 487 27.56 88.87 3.86
CA TRP A 487 26.35 88.09 3.61
C TRP A 487 25.98 88.03 2.14
N ARG A 488 26.03 89.16 1.42
CA ARG A 488 25.62 89.22 0.01
C ARG A 488 26.40 88.28 -0.89
N ARG A 489 27.70 88.11 -0.67
CA ARG A 489 28.53 87.17 -1.46
C ARG A 489 28.08 85.73 -1.24
N GLN A 490 27.87 85.34 0.02
CA GLN A 490 27.42 84.00 0.38
C GLN A 490 25.98 83.73 -0.09
N ALA A 491 25.09 84.72 0.01
CA ALA A 491 23.72 84.65 -0.48
C ALA A 491 23.68 84.50 -2.00
N ALA A 492 24.45 85.28 -2.76
CA ALA A 492 24.52 85.18 -4.22
C ALA A 492 25.05 83.81 -4.68
N GLU A 493 26.04 83.24 -3.99
CA GLU A 493 26.59 81.91 -4.27
C GLU A 493 25.55 80.78 -4.06
N GLN A 494 24.70 80.89 -3.03
CA GLN A 494 23.74 79.84 -2.67
C GLN A 494 22.31 80.08 -3.22
N ALA A 495 21.99 81.28 -3.72
CA ALA A 495 20.65 81.64 -4.21
C ALA A 495 20.12 80.66 -5.27
N GLY A 496 20.93 80.36 -6.29
CA GLY A 496 20.58 79.42 -7.35
C GLY A 496 20.38 77.98 -6.85
N ARG A 497 21.10 77.58 -5.78
CA ARG A 497 20.99 76.24 -5.18
C ARG A 497 19.76 76.05 -4.31
N LEU A 498 19.35 77.12 -3.61
CA LEU A 498 18.23 77.08 -2.67
C LEU A 498 16.88 77.42 -3.33
N GLY A 499 16.90 78.02 -4.53
CA GLY A 499 15.69 78.53 -5.19
C GLY A 499 15.13 79.79 -4.51
N LEU A 500 15.90 80.41 -3.61
CA LEU A 500 15.52 81.56 -2.79
C LEU A 500 16.10 82.86 -3.38
N ARG A 501 15.35 83.96 -3.24
CA ARG A 501 15.68 85.26 -3.86
C ARG A 501 16.15 86.25 -2.80
N PHE A 502 17.45 86.30 -2.59
CA PHE A 502 18.09 87.15 -1.60
C PHE A 502 18.39 88.57 -2.14
N PRO A 503 18.32 89.65 -1.33
CA PRO A 503 18.55 91.01 -1.82
C PRO A 503 19.98 91.28 -2.30
N GLU A 504 20.11 91.88 -3.50
CA GLU A 504 21.39 92.43 -4.00
C GLU A 504 21.92 93.58 -3.12
N ARG A 505 21.06 94.20 -2.30
CA ARG A 505 21.41 95.18 -1.27
C ARG A 505 20.35 95.20 -0.18
N PHE A 506 20.77 95.10 1.09
CA PHE A 506 19.99 95.69 2.17
C PHE A 506 20.36 97.16 2.23
N GLU A 507 19.38 98.05 2.01
CA GLU A 507 19.61 99.49 2.01
C GLU A 507 20.15 99.94 3.37
N ALA A 508 21.18 100.79 3.41
CA ALA A 508 21.57 101.44 4.65
C ALA A 508 20.33 102.15 5.25
N PRO A 509 20.04 102.03 6.56
CA PRO A 509 18.90 102.71 7.18
C PRO A 509 18.92 104.20 6.84
N GLY A 510 17.88 104.66 6.15
CA GLY A 510 17.68 106.08 5.86
C GLY A 510 17.23 106.86 7.10
N GLU A 511 17.12 108.18 6.97
CA GLU A 511 16.83 109.12 8.08
C GLU A 511 15.50 108.88 8.82
N GLN A 512 14.63 108.00 8.29
CA GLN A 512 13.34 107.61 8.88
C GLN A 512 13.21 106.09 9.11
N ALA A 513 14.30 105.32 8.98
CA ALA A 513 14.33 103.87 9.19
C ALA A 513 14.87 103.52 10.59
N GLY A 514 13.96 103.23 11.53
CA GLY A 514 14.28 102.87 12.92
C GLY A 514 14.52 101.37 13.16
N GLU A 515 14.00 100.86 14.27
CA GLU A 515 14.22 99.48 14.76
C GLU A 515 13.55 98.37 13.95
N ALA A 516 12.62 98.72 13.06
CA ALA A 516 11.97 97.77 12.17
C ALA A 516 13.04 97.03 11.34
N GLU A 517 13.09 95.70 11.48
CA GLU A 517 13.75 94.89 10.46
C GLU A 517 13.08 95.21 9.11
N PRO A 518 13.86 95.37 8.02
CA PRO A 518 13.27 95.45 6.69
C PRO A 518 12.38 94.21 6.49
N PRO A 519 11.18 94.33 5.89
CA PRO A 519 10.33 93.17 5.62
C PRO A 519 11.06 92.11 4.77
N GLU A 520 12.09 92.50 4.01
CA GLU A 520 13.01 91.61 3.30
C GLU A 520 13.81 90.68 4.24
N VAL A 521 14.09 91.08 5.48
CA VAL A 521 14.82 90.26 6.45
C VAL A 521 13.92 89.18 7.05
N ASP A 522 12.76 89.55 7.59
CA ASP A 522 11.80 88.57 8.13
C ASP A 522 11.38 87.58 7.04
N SER A 523 11.10 88.09 5.82
CA SER A 523 10.81 87.24 4.65
C SER A 523 11.94 86.26 4.33
N VAL A 524 13.22 86.67 4.43
CA VAL A 524 14.37 85.79 4.20
C VAL A 524 14.59 84.82 5.37
N ARG A 525 14.34 85.23 6.62
CA ARG A 525 14.44 84.36 7.81
C ARG A 525 13.40 83.24 7.74
N ASP A 526 12.14 83.58 7.49
CA ASP A 526 11.04 82.62 7.33
C ASP A 526 11.29 81.69 6.15
N ALA A 527 11.75 82.22 5.02
CA ALA A 527 12.10 81.41 3.85
C ALA A 527 13.23 80.42 4.12
N LEU A 528 14.27 80.82 4.86
CA LEU A 528 15.37 79.93 5.27
C LEU A 528 14.90 78.89 6.32
N ALA A 529 14.14 79.30 7.34
CA ALA A 529 13.62 78.38 8.35
C ALA A 529 12.68 77.32 7.76
N LYS A 530 11.79 77.74 6.85
CA LYS A 530 10.94 76.83 6.06
C LYS A 530 11.79 75.89 5.19
N ALA A 531 12.76 76.41 4.46
CA ALA A 531 13.62 75.61 3.59
C ALA A 531 14.51 74.61 4.35
N LEU A 532 14.86 74.89 5.62
CA LEU A 532 15.55 73.95 6.51
C LEU A 532 14.62 72.81 6.93
N SER A 533 13.45 73.14 7.50
CA SER A 533 12.45 72.17 7.96
C SER A 533 12.00 71.22 6.84
N GLU A 534 11.70 71.76 5.65
CA GLU A 534 11.38 70.96 4.46
C GLU A 534 12.52 70.00 4.07
N ALA A 535 13.77 70.43 4.19
CA ALA A 535 14.93 69.62 3.84
C ALA A 535 15.25 68.56 4.91
N GLU A 536 15.10 68.85 6.19
CA GLU A 536 15.27 67.89 7.29
C GLU A 536 14.20 66.80 7.26
N GLN A 537 12.92 67.17 7.05
CA GLN A 537 11.83 66.21 6.84
C GLN A 537 12.07 65.32 5.62
N ALA A 538 12.49 65.92 4.49
CA ALA A 538 12.84 65.16 3.30
C ALA A 538 14.08 64.27 3.50
N SER A 539 15.04 64.65 4.34
CA SER A 539 16.22 63.83 4.66
C SER A 539 15.84 62.62 5.52
N GLY A 540 14.99 62.81 6.53
CA GLY A 540 14.53 61.71 7.39
C GLY A 540 13.72 60.66 6.63
N ALA A 541 12.89 61.09 5.69
CA ALA A 541 12.06 60.21 4.87
C ALA A 541 12.85 59.28 3.92
N LEU A 542 14.12 59.57 3.61
CA LEU A 542 14.91 58.79 2.65
C LEU A 542 15.82 57.73 3.28
N ALA A 543 15.98 57.70 4.61
CA ALA A 543 16.96 56.84 5.28
C ALA A 543 16.77 55.34 4.95
N ASP A 544 15.58 54.79 5.20
CA ASP A 544 15.27 53.37 4.96
C ASP A 544 15.25 53.00 3.46
N LEU A 545 15.02 54.00 2.59
CA LEU A 545 14.93 53.82 1.14
C LEU A 545 16.31 53.68 0.48
N LEU A 546 17.37 54.17 1.12
CA LEU A 546 18.76 53.99 0.68
C LEU A 546 19.23 52.54 0.78
N ASP A 547 18.88 51.86 1.87
CA ASP A 547 19.21 50.44 2.05
C ASP A 547 18.31 49.56 1.18
N LEU A 548 17.06 49.98 0.94
CA LEU A 548 16.17 49.33 -0.03
C LEU A 548 16.76 49.37 -1.45
N GLU A 549 17.15 50.55 -1.95
CA GLU A 549 17.74 50.73 -3.29
C GLU A 549 18.98 49.85 -3.50
N ARG A 550 19.86 49.72 -2.50
CA ARG A 550 21.03 48.82 -2.56
C ARG A 550 20.61 47.33 -2.68
N SER A 551 19.57 46.92 -1.96
CA SER A 551 19.13 45.51 -1.95
C SER A 551 18.35 45.06 -3.20
N LEU A 552 17.90 45.99 -4.06
CA LEU A 552 17.10 45.65 -5.26
C LEU A 552 17.83 44.68 -6.22
N ALA A 553 19.15 44.82 -6.38
CA ALA A 553 19.92 43.93 -7.27
C ALA A 553 19.90 42.47 -6.80
N GLU A 554 20.06 42.24 -5.50
CA GLU A 554 19.97 40.90 -4.88
C GLU A 554 18.55 40.34 -4.97
N ARG A 555 17.53 41.18 -4.73
CA ARG A 555 16.11 40.80 -4.85
C ARG A 555 15.75 40.37 -6.28
N ARG A 556 16.22 41.11 -7.30
CA ARG A 556 16.09 40.73 -8.72
C ARG A 556 16.71 39.37 -9.02
N ALA A 557 17.97 39.15 -8.62
CA ALA A 557 18.66 37.87 -8.82
C ALA A 557 17.94 36.71 -8.11
N ALA A 558 17.39 36.96 -6.91
CA ALA A 558 16.62 35.98 -6.15
C ALA A 558 15.24 35.67 -6.76
N VAL A 559 14.62 36.61 -7.48
CA VAL A 559 13.40 36.36 -8.28
C VAL A 559 13.73 35.47 -9.47
N GLU A 560 14.76 35.80 -10.24
CA GLU A 560 15.15 35.02 -11.43
C GLU A 560 15.64 33.61 -11.09
N THR A 561 16.35 33.44 -9.98
CA THR A 561 16.75 32.11 -9.47
C THR A 561 15.52 31.23 -9.17
N ARG A 562 14.50 31.78 -8.51
CA ARG A 562 13.24 31.05 -8.23
C ARG A 562 12.45 30.79 -9.52
N HIS A 563 12.49 31.71 -10.47
CA HIS A 563 11.84 31.52 -11.77
C HIS A 563 12.48 30.38 -12.58
N ALA A 564 13.81 30.30 -12.61
CA ALA A 564 14.54 29.19 -13.23
C ALA A 564 14.21 27.84 -12.58
N GLN A 565 14.14 27.78 -11.24
CA GLN A 565 13.72 26.57 -10.51
C GLN A 565 12.28 26.15 -10.85
N ALA A 566 11.36 27.10 -11.01
CA ALA A 566 9.98 26.82 -11.42
C ALA A 566 9.92 26.29 -12.87
N ALA A 567 10.75 26.82 -13.77
CA ALA A 567 10.86 26.37 -15.15
C ALA A 567 11.48 24.97 -15.28
N GLU A 568 12.49 24.64 -14.46
CA GLU A 568 13.08 23.29 -14.40
C GLU A 568 12.05 22.23 -13.99
N VAL A 569 11.29 22.47 -12.91
CA VAL A 569 10.22 21.57 -12.45
C VAL A 569 9.11 21.44 -13.50
N ALA A 570 8.79 22.52 -14.24
CA ALA A 570 7.85 22.46 -15.36
C ALA A 570 8.34 21.56 -16.50
N GLY A 571 9.65 21.58 -16.80
CA GLY A 571 10.27 20.68 -17.79
C GLY A 571 10.24 19.22 -17.35
N GLN A 572 10.54 18.93 -16.08
CA GLN A 572 10.45 17.59 -15.50
C GLN A 572 9.02 17.03 -15.56
N LEU A 573 8.01 17.86 -15.24
CA LEU A 573 6.60 17.50 -15.35
C LEU A 573 6.17 17.18 -16.79
N ALA A 574 6.66 17.94 -17.78
CA ALA A 574 6.36 17.68 -19.18
C ALA A 574 6.92 16.33 -19.64
N ALA A 575 8.17 16.01 -19.25
CA ALA A 575 8.80 14.73 -19.56
C ALA A 575 8.06 13.53 -18.92
N LEU A 576 7.74 13.62 -17.62
CA LEU A 576 7.02 12.53 -16.92
C LEU A 576 5.59 12.31 -17.45
N ARG A 577 4.89 13.36 -17.86
CA ARG A 577 3.57 13.22 -18.52
C ARG A 577 3.67 12.50 -19.85
N GLN A 578 4.67 12.83 -20.66
CA GLN A 578 4.93 12.12 -21.91
C GLN A 578 5.31 10.65 -21.66
N GLU A 579 6.11 10.36 -20.63
CA GLU A 579 6.43 8.99 -20.22
C GLU A 579 5.17 8.22 -19.75
N GLN A 580 4.28 8.87 -18.98
CA GLN A 580 2.99 8.28 -18.58
C GLN A 580 2.12 7.93 -19.80
N ASP A 581 2.00 8.83 -20.78
CA ASP A 581 1.25 8.61 -22.02
C ASP A 581 1.87 7.48 -22.86
N ASP A 582 3.21 7.43 -22.94
CA ASP A 582 3.94 6.38 -23.67
C ASP A 582 3.79 5.00 -23.00
N LEU A 583 3.82 4.93 -21.67
CA LEU A 583 3.57 3.70 -20.90
C LEU A 583 2.12 3.23 -21.01
N ALA A 584 1.15 4.15 -20.97
CA ALA A 584 -0.26 3.83 -21.15
C ALA A 584 -0.53 3.24 -22.54
N ARG A 585 0.00 3.87 -23.60
CA ARG A 585 -0.08 3.38 -24.98
C ARG A 585 0.56 1.99 -25.14
N GLN A 586 1.77 1.79 -24.60
CA GLN A 586 2.42 0.47 -24.62
C GLN A 586 1.59 -0.58 -23.86
N CYS A 587 0.92 -0.20 -22.77
CA CYS A 587 0.04 -1.10 -22.02
C CYS A 587 -1.19 -1.51 -22.85
N GLU A 588 -1.82 -0.57 -23.57
CA GLU A 588 -2.94 -0.87 -24.48
C GLU A 588 -2.51 -1.76 -25.65
N GLU A 589 -1.40 -1.47 -26.31
CA GLU A 589 -0.83 -2.30 -27.39
C GLU A 589 -0.51 -3.73 -26.90
N THR A 590 0.12 -3.85 -25.73
CA THR A 590 0.46 -5.16 -25.11
C THR A 590 -0.79 -5.92 -24.68
N ALA A 591 -1.83 -5.23 -24.20
CA ALA A 591 -3.12 -5.83 -23.86
C ALA A 591 -3.87 -6.34 -25.09
N ALA A 592 -3.86 -5.59 -26.19
CA ALA A 592 -4.44 -6.03 -27.46
C ALA A 592 -3.71 -7.27 -28.03
N GLU A 593 -2.38 -7.34 -27.95
CA GLU A 593 -1.62 -8.57 -28.26
C GLU A 593 -2.01 -9.75 -27.37
N ALA A 594 -2.23 -9.51 -26.07
CA ALA A 594 -2.59 -10.57 -25.13
C ALA A 594 -4.00 -11.11 -25.36
N GLU A 595 -4.95 -10.23 -25.71
CA GLU A 595 -6.34 -10.57 -26.03
C GLU A 595 -6.45 -11.34 -27.36
N ALA A 596 -5.70 -10.94 -28.38
CA ALA A 596 -5.62 -11.68 -29.65
C ALA A 596 -5.06 -13.11 -29.50
N LEU A 597 -4.41 -13.42 -28.38
CA LEU A 597 -3.91 -14.75 -28.02
C LEU A 597 -4.82 -15.50 -27.03
N ALA A 598 -5.96 -14.94 -26.63
CA ALA A 598 -6.84 -15.53 -25.61
C ALA A 598 -7.47 -16.84 -26.08
N GLU A 599 -8.20 -16.82 -27.20
CA GLU A 599 -8.85 -17.98 -27.80
C GLU A 599 -7.89 -19.18 -28.01
N PRO A 600 -6.74 -19.04 -28.72
CA PRO A 600 -5.81 -20.16 -28.88
C PRO A 600 -5.12 -20.60 -27.59
N ALA A 601 -4.99 -19.73 -26.57
CA ALA A 601 -4.42 -20.11 -25.27
C ALA A 601 -5.41 -20.90 -24.42
N GLU A 602 -6.71 -20.61 -24.50
CA GLU A 602 -7.78 -21.29 -23.76
C GLU A 602 -8.13 -22.64 -24.40
N GLY A 603 -8.10 -22.72 -25.74
CA GLY A 603 -8.24 -23.97 -26.49
C GLY A 603 -7.13 -25.01 -26.25
N LEU A 604 -6.11 -24.74 -25.42
CA LEU A 604 -5.03 -25.69 -25.11
C LEU A 604 -5.53 -26.99 -24.44
N ALA A 605 -6.60 -26.92 -23.64
CA ALA A 605 -7.19 -28.12 -23.04
C ALA A 605 -7.83 -29.02 -24.12
N ASP A 606 -8.61 -28.42 -25.02
CA ASP A 606 -9.30 -29.10 -26.10
C ASP A 606 -8.32 -29.64 -27.15
N ALA A 607 -7.27 -28.88 -27.48
CA ALA A 607 -6.19 -29.33 -28.36
C ALA A 607 -5.49 -30.58 -27.79
N ARG A 608 -5.22 -30.63 -26.48
CA ARG A 608 -4.64 -31.82 -25.82
C ARG A 608 -5.59 -33.01 -25.79
N ALA A 609 -6.89 -32.79 -25.60
CA ALA A 609 -7.90 -33.85 -25.70
C ALA A 609 -8.01 -34.40 -27.13
N ALA A 610 -7.93 -33.53 -28.14
CA ALA A 610 -7.86 -33.91 -29.55
C ALA A 610 -6.58 -34.70 -29.86
N GLN A 611 -5.42 -34.28 -29.37
CA GLN A 611 -4.13 -34.96 -29.49
C GLN A 611 -4.18 -36.38 -28.93
N GLN A 612 -4.66 -36.56 -27.68
CA GLN A 612 -4.83 -37.88 -27.07
C GLN A 612 -5.78 -38.77 -27.88
N THR A 613 -6.88 -38.19 -28.37
CA THR A 613 -7.87 -38.91 -29.20
C THR A 613 -7.28 -39.33 -30.56
N ALA A 614 -6.49 -38.48 -31.20
CA ALA A 614 -5.86 -38.77 -32.49
C ALA A 614 -4.74 -39.80 -32.34
N ALA A 615 -3.89 -39.67 -31.30
CA ALA A 615 -2.85 -40.64 -30.99
C ALA A 615 -3.42 -42.04 -30.69
N ALA A 616 -4.52 -42.13 -29.94
CA ALA A 616 -5.20 -43.40 -29.68
C ALA A 616 -5.75 -44.05 -30.98
N ARG A 617 -6.33 -43.25 -31.89
CA ARG A 617 -6.79 -43.73 -33.20
C ARG A 617 -5.63 -44.18 -34.09
N LEU A 618 -4.50 -43.49 -34.06
CA LEU A 618 -3.30 -43.90 -34.79
C LEU A 618 -2.78 -45.25 -34.28
N GLN A 619 -2.66 -45.45 -32.96
CA GLN A 619 -2.25 -46.76 -32.43
C GLN A 619 -3.24 -47.87 -32.80
N ALA A 620 -4.55 -47.61 -32.70
CA ALA A 620 -5.57 -48.59 -33.14
C ALA A 620 -5.50 -48.90 -34.65
N SER A 621 -5.19 -47.92 -35.50
CA SER A 621 -5.04 -48.15 -36.95
C SER A 621 -3.80 -48.99 -37.28
N LEU A 622 -2.67 -48.74 -36.59
CA LEU A 622 -1.45 -49.55 -36.70
C LEU A 622 -1.68 -50.99 -36.23
N ALA A 623 -2.37 -51.17 -35.10
CA ALA A 623 -2.75 -52.49 -34.58
C ALA A 623 -3.64 -53.24 -35.57
N ALA A 624 -4.67 -52.59 -36.13
CA ALA A 624 -5.55 -53.18 -37.14
C ALA A 624 -4.80 -53.59 -38.44
N GLU A 625 -3.80 -52.81 -38.86
CA GLU A 625 -2.97 -53.14 -40.03
C GLU A 625 -2.06 -54.35 -39.76
N ASN A 626 -1.48 -54.43 -38.56
CA ASN A 626 -0.71 -55.59 -38.10
C ASN A 626 -1.60 -56.85 -37.96
N ASP A 627 -2.79 -56.72 -37.38
CA ASP A 627 -3.77 -57.80 -37.24
C ASP A 627 -4.28 -58.32 -38.59
N GLN A 628 -4.46 -57.45 -39.59
CA GLN A 628 -4.78 -57.88 -40.96
C GLN A 628 -3.69 -58.79 -41.53
N GLN A 629 -2.42 -58.45 -41.31
CA GLN A 629 -1.29 -59.28 -41.75
C GLN A 629 -1.21 -60.59 -40.94
N ALA A 630 -1.45 -60.54 -39.63
CA ALA A 630 -1.47 -61.72 -38.77
C ALA A 630 -2.60 -62.68 -39.16
N LEU A 631 -3.81 -62.17 -39.39
CA LEU A 631 -4.98 -62.94 -39.81
C LEU A 631 -4.78 -63.59 -41.18
N ALA A 632 -4.10 -62.92 -42.11
CA ALA A 632 -3.73 -63.50 -43.40
C ALA A 632 -2.79 -64.71 -43.24
N ARG A 633 -1.80 -64.62 -42.33
CA ARG A 633 -0.90 -65.74 -42.00
C ARG A 633 -1.64 -66.87 -41.28
N ALA A 634 -2.49 -66.55 -40.31
CA ALA A 634 -3.29 -67.51 -39.56
C ALA A 634 -4.24 -68.30 -40.46
N ARG A 635 -4.98 -67.62 -41.37
CA ARG A 635 -5.85 -68.28 -42.37
C ARG A 635 -5.09 -69.22 -43.31
N HIS A 636 -3.85 -68.89 -43.65
CA HIS A 636 -3.01 -69.79 -44.44
C HIS A 636 -2.62 -71.04 -43.64
N ALA A 637 -2.24 -70.89 -42.36
CA ALA A 637 -1.96 -72.00 -41.45
C ALA A 637 -3.19 -72.87 -41.16
N GLU A 638 -4.38 -72.28 -41.04
CA GLU A 638 -5.65 -73.00 -40.90
C GLU A 638 -5.96 -73.83 -42.16
N SER A 639 -5.77 -73.27 -43.36
CA SER A 639 -5.92 -73.99 -44.62
C SER A 639 -4.94 -75.17 -44.75
N GLU A 640 -3.68 -74.96 -44.34
CA GLU A 640 -2.67 -76.02 -44.25
C GLU A 640 -3.06 -77.14 -43.26
N ALA A 641 -3.50 -76.77 -42.05
CA ALA A 641 -3.91 -77.70 -41.01
C ALA A 641 -5.17 -78.49 -41.42
N ARG A 642 -6.12 -77.83 -42.09
CA ARG A 642 -7.33 -78.44 -42.65
C ARG A 642 -6.99 -79.55 -43.65
N ARG A 643 -6.11 -79.26 -44.61
CA ARG A 643 -5.62 -80.24 -45.58
C ARG A 643 -4.91 -81.43 -44.92
N LYS A 644 -4.11 -81.18 -43.87
CA LYS A 644 -3.42 -82.24 -43.10
C LYS A 644 -4.41 -83.11 -42.31
N ALA A 645 -5.42 -82.50 -41.68
CA ALA A 645 -6.47 -83.19 -40.94
C ALA A 645 -7.38 -84.03 -41.87
N GLU A 646 -7.78 -83.47 -43.02
CA GLU A 646 -8.55 -84.18 -44.05
C GLU A 646 -7.78 -85.40 -44.60
N SER A 647 -6.48 -85.25 -44.89
CA SER A 647 -5.63 -86.38 -45.30
C SER A 647 -5.55 -87.44 -44.20
N ALA A 648 -5.17 -87.06 -42.97
CA ALA A 648 -5.01 -88.02 -41.87
C ALA A 648 -6.32 -88.73 -41.50
N ALA A 649 -7.47 -88.04 -41.62
CA ALA A 649 -8.79 -88.65 -41.45
C ALA A 649 -9.12 -89.64 -42.57
N ALA A 650 -8.77 -89.34 -43.83
CA ALA A 650 -8.93 -90.26 -44.95
C ALA A 650 -8.01 -91.48 -44.81
N ASP A 651 -6.75 -91.29 -44.40
CA ASP A 651 -5.77 -92.35 -44.18
C ASP A 651 -6.21 -93.29 -43.03
N HIS A 652 -6.67 -92.74 -41.91
CA HIS A 652 -7.26 -93.51 -40.80
C HIS A 652 -8.53 -94.25 -41.24
N ALA A 653 -9.45 -93.61 -41.96
CA ALA A 653 -10.66 -94.26 -42.46
C ALA A 653 -10.34 -95.42 -43.42
N ALA A 654 -9.38 -95.23 -44.34
CA ALA A 654 -8.92 -96.25 -45.27
C ALA A 654 -8.16 -97.40 -44.59
N ALA A 655 -7.39 -97.12 -43.54
CA ALA A 655 -6.76 -98.15 -42.71
C ALA A 655 -7.80 -98.95 -41.91
N ARG A 656 -8.76 -98.27 -41.26
CA ARG A 656 -9.83 -98.90 -40.49
C ARG A 656 -10.73 -99.79 -41.35
N THR A 657 -11.08 -99.38 -42.57
CA THR A 657 -11.83 -100.24 -43.50
C THR A 657 -11.03 -101.48 -43.88
N ARG A 658 -9.76 -101.33 -44.28
CA ARG A 658 -8.89 -102.48 -44.60
C ARG A 658 -8.66 -103.43 -43.42
N TRP A 659 -8.61 -102.91 -42.19
CA TRP A 659 -8.54 -103.74 -40.98
C TRP A 659 -9.84 -104.52 -40.76
N LEU A 660 -11.01 -103.88 -40.88
CA LEU A 660 -12.31 -104.55 -40.76
C LEU A 660 -12.50 -105.67 -41.81
N ASP A 661 -12.07 -105.42 -43.05
CA ASP A 661 -12.10 -106.43 -44.13
C ASP A 661 -11.12 -107.59 -43.84
N GLY A 662 -9.99 -107.32 -43.18
CA GLY A 662 -9.00 -108.32 -42.76
C GLY A 662 -9.34 -109.07 -41.47
N LEU A 663 -10.24 -108.55 -40.64
CA LEU A 663 -10.52 -109.04 -39.28
C LEU A 663 -11.01 -110.50 -39.24
N ALA A 664 -11.77 -110.91 -40.27
CA ALA A 664 -12.21 -112.30 -40.41
C ALA A 664 -11.03 -113.27 -40.58
N GLY A 665 -9.95 -112.84 -41.25
CA GLY A 665 -8.72 -113.62 -41.42
C GLY A 665 -7.82 -113.60 -40.17
N GLU A 666 -7.84 -112.51 -39.42
CA GLU A 666 -7.12 -112.39 -38.13
C GLU A 666 -7.75 -113.31 -37.07
N LEU A 667 -9.08 -113.27 -36.91
CA LEU A 667 -9.83 -114.18 -36.02
C LEU A 667 -9.74 -115.66 -36.46
N ALA A 668 -9.61 -115.92 -37.76
CA ALA A 668 -9.44 -117.27 -38.28
C ALA A 668 -8.05 -117.86 -37.96
N ALA A 669 -7.01 -117.03 -37.81
CA ALA A 669 -5.66 -117.47 -37.47
C ALA A 669 -5.53 -117.97 -36.01
N GLU A 670 -6.44 -117.56 -35.12
CA GLU A 670 -6.48 -118.01 -33.71
C GLU A 670 -7.23 -119.34 -33.51
N LEU A 671 -7.82 -119.91 -34.57
CA LEU A 671 -8.61 -121.14 -34.49
C LEU A 671 -7.72 -122.39 -34.31
N ALA A 672 -7.69 -122.91 -33.08
CA ALA A 672 -7.06 -124.20 -32.76
C ALA A 672 -8.05 -125.38 -32.92
N ALA A 673 -7.63 -126.43 -33.61
CA ALA A 673 -8.44 -127.63 -33.84
C ALA A 673 -8.97 -128.23 -32.53
N GLY A 674 -10.29 -128.45 -32.45
CA GLY A 674 -10.96 -129.03 -31.28
C GLY A 674 -11.28 -128.05 -30.14
N ARG A 675 -11.05 -126.73 -30.30
CA ARG A 675 -11.57 -125.69 -29.40
C ARG A 675 -12.78 -124.98 -30.02
N PRO A 676 -13.80 -124.61 -29.22
CA PRO A 676 -14.97 -123.88 -29.74
C PRO A 676 -14.57 -122.47 -30.16
N CYS A 677 -14.95 -122.08 -31.38
CA CYS A 677 -14.71 -120.74 -31.91
C CYS A 677 -15.41 -119.67 -31.04
N PRO A 678 -14.72 -118.57 -30.67
CA PRO A 678 -15.28 -117.54 -29.79
C PRO A 678 -16.43 -116.74 -30.41
N VAL A 679 -16.62 -116.79 -31.74
CA VAL A 679 -17.68 -116.05 -32.45
C VAL A 679 -18.96 -116.89 -32.64
N CYS A 680 -18.83 -118.18 -32.96
CA CYS A 680 -19.97 -119.03 -33.34
C CYS A 680 -20.07 -120.38 -32.60
N GLY A 681 -19.09 -120.73 -31.78
CA GLY A 681 -19.06 -121.98 -31.00
C GLY A 681 -18.68 -123.27 -31.77
N SER A 682 -18.47 -123.22 -33.09
CA SER A 682 -18.08 -124.40 -33.89
C SER A 682 -16.68 -124.92 -33.55
N LEU A 683 -16.48 -126.24 -33.63
CA LEU A 683 -15.20 -126.94 -33.44
C LEU A 683 -14.42 -127.16 -34.75
N GLU A 684 -15.06 -126.97 -35.91
CA GLU A 684 -14.50 -127.25 -37.24
C GLU A 684 -14.77 -126.09 -38.21
N HIS A 685 -13.75 -125.72 -39.01
CA HIS A 685 -13.80 -124.65 -40.01
C HIS A 685 -13.07 -125.11 -41.28
N PRO A 686 -13.78 -125.62 -42.32
CA PRO A 686 -13.15 -126.27 -43.48
C PRO A 686 -12.57 -125.30 -44.52
N SER A 687 -12.88 -124.01 -44.43
CA SER A 687 -12.29 -122.95 -45.26
C SER A 687 -12.09 -121.68 -44.43
N PRO A 688 -11.06 -121.63 -43.56
CA PRO A 688 -10.74 -120.42 -42.78
C PRO A 688 -10.48 -119.23 -43.71
N ALA A 689 -10.91 -118.04 -43.31
CA ALA A 689 -10.59 -116.82 -44.06
C ALA A 689 -9.07 -116.55 -43.98
N ALA A 690 -8.46 -116.18 -45.11
CA ALA A 690 -7.06 -115.77 -45.13
C ALA A 690 -6.95 -114.27 -44.84
N ARG A 691 -6.01 -113.86 -43.98
CA ARG A 691 -5.66 -112.43 -43.82
C ARG A 691 -4.91 -111.96 -45.06
N PRO A 692 -5.31 -110.86 -45.73
CA PRO A 692 -4.52 -110.24 -46.80
C PRO A 692 -3.16 -109.76 -46.27
N GLU A 693 -2.08 -109.92 -47.05
CA GLU A 693 -0.72 -109.53 -46.62
C GLU A 693 -0.62 -108.02 -46.31
N ASP A 694 -1.40 -107.18 -46.99
CA ASP A 694 -1.42 -105.71 -46.85
C ASP A 694 -2.38 -105.18 -45.76
N ALA A 695 -3.00 -106.06 -44.96
CA ALA A 695 -4.00 -105.67 -43.97
C ALA A 695 -3.35 -105.06 -42.70
N PRO A 696 -3.62 -103.79 -42.35
CA PRO A 696 -3.03 -103.13 -41.18
C PRO A 696 -3.45 -103.81 -39.87
N THR A 697 -2.61 -103.72 -38.85
CA THR A 697 -2.90 -104.21 -37.49
C THR A 697 -3.81 -103.23 -36.73
N ARG A 698 -4.34 -103.68 -35.59
CA ARG A 698 -5.03 -102.80 -34.65
C ARG A 698 -4.15 -101.62 -34.22
N ASP A 699 -2.89 -101.86 -33.89
CA ASP A 699 -1.95 -100.82 -33.43
C ASP A 699 -1.68 -99.80 -34.54
N ASP A 700 -1.60 -100.21 -35.81
CA ASP A 700 -1.48 -99.28 -36.96
C ASP A 700 -2.71 -98.38 -37.10
N VAL A 701 -3.92 -98.93 -36.88
CA VAL A 701 -5.17 -98.15 -36.90
C VAL A 701 -5.26 -97.21 -35.70
N GLU A 702 -4.80 -97.63 -34.53
CA GLU A 702 -4.80 -96.84 -33.28
C GLU A 702 -3.78 -95.67 -33.39
N GLN A 703 -2.57 -95.90 -33.93
CA GLN A 703 -1.61 -94.85 -34.26
C GLN A 703 -2.13 -93.85 -35.31
N LEU A 704 -2.82 -94.32 -36.35
CA LEU A 704 -3.44 -93.44 -37.34
C LEU A 704 -4.64 -92.67 -36.76
N ALA A 705 -5.37 -93.23 -35.80
CA ALA A 705 -6.42 -92.54 -35.07
C ALA A 705 -5.85 -91.43 -34.17
N GLU A 706 -4.76 -91.70 -33.45
CA GLU A 706 -4.02 -90.69 -32.67
C GLU A 706 -3.46 -89.58 -33.56
N ALA A 707 -2.85 -89.93 -34.70
CA ALA A 707 -2.35 -88.96 -35.67
C ALA A 707 -3.48 -88.10 -36.26
N SER A 708 -4.63 -88.71 -36.62
CA SER A 708 -5.81 -88.01 -37.10
C SER A 708 -6.39 -87.07 -36.02
N ALA A 709 -6.49 -87.52 -34.78
CA ALA A 709 -6.92 -86.69 -33.64
C ALA A 709 -5.96 -85.51 -33.38
N ALA A 710 -4.66 -85.73 -33.47
CA ALA A 710 -3.65 -84.68 -33.32
C ALA A 710 -3.74 -83.62 -34.44
N GLN A 711 -3.91 -84.03 -35.70
CA GLN A 711 -4.13 -83.08 -36.81
C GLN A 711 -5.48 -82.35 -36.69
N GLN A 712 -6.54 -83.02 -36.24
CA GLN A 712 -7.83 -82.39 -35.98
C GLN A 712 -7.75 -81.36 -34.83
N GLN A 713 -7.01 -81.66 -33.77
CA GLN A 713 -6.76 -80.72 -32.68
C GLN A 713 -5.88 -79.54 -33.14
N ALA A 714 -4.92 -79.77 -34.05
CA ALA A 714 -4.13 -78.70 -34.67
C ALA A 714 -5.00 -77.78 -35.54
N LEU A 715 -5.95 -78.33 -36.31
CA LEU A 715 -6.96 -77.54 -37.05
C LEU A 715 -7.83 -76.71 -36.10
N MET A 716 -8.33 -77.31 -35.00
CA MET A 716 -9.13 -76.56 -34.01
C MET A 716 -8.34 -75.40 -33.39
N ARG A 717 -7.06 -75.59 -33.09
CA ARG A 717 -6.18 -74.52 -32.58
C ARG A 717 -5.96 -73.42 -33.62
N ALA A 718 -5.71 -73.78 -34.88
CA ALA A 718 -5.51 -72.81 -35.96
C ALA A 718 -6.79 -72.01 -36.28
N ALA A 719 -7.97 -72.62 -36.20
CA ALA A 719 -9.26 -71.96 -36.37
C ALA A 719 -9.56 -71.00 -35.20
N ALA A 720 -9.36 -71.45 -33.95
CA ALA A 720 -9.51 -70.59 -32.78
C ALA A 720 -8.57 -69.38 -32.80
N GLU A 721 -7.34 -69.54 -33.31
CA GLU A 721 -6.39 -68.44 -33.51
C GLU A 721 -6.85 -67.45 -34.60
N CYS A 722 -7.45 -67.94 -35.70
CA CYS A 722 -8.08 -67.08 -36.70
C CYS A 722 -9.23 -66.26 -36.09
N ASP A 723 -10.10 -66.88 -35.30
CA ASP A 723 -11.23 -66.20 -34.65
C ASP A 723 -10.76 -65.18 -33.62
N ARG A 724 -9.71 -65.51 -32.84
CA ARG A 724 -9.09 -64.59 -31.86
C ARG A 724 -8.53 -63.33 -32.54
N ILE A 725 -7.73 -63.50 -33.59
CA ILE A 725 -7.15 -62.36 -34.33
C ILE A 725 -8.25 -61.59 -35.07
N ALA A 726 -9.26 -62.25 -35.63
CA ALA A 726 -10.39 -61.57 -36.29
C ALA A 726 -11.23 -60.75 -35.32
N GLY A 727 -11.42 -61.22 -34.07
CA GLY A 727 -12.06 -60.47 -32.99
C GLY A 727 -11.28 -59.20 -32.63
N HIS A 728 -9.98 -59.34 -32.37
CA HIS A 728 -9.10 -58.21 -32.06
C HIS A 728 -9.04 -57.18 -33.21
N LEU A 729 -8.93 -57.66 -34.46
CA LEU A 729 -8.97 -56.80 -35.65
C LEU A 729 -10.25 -55.95 -35.71
N ALA A 730 -11.42 -56.55 -35.42
CA ALA A 730 -12.69 -55.85 -35.45
C ALA A 730 -12.79 -54.78 -34.33
N GLU A 731 -12.24 -55.07 -33.15
CA GLU A 731 -12.11 -54.12 -32.04
C GLU A 731 -11.20 -52.94 -32.40
N GLN A 732 -10.00 -53.21 -32.91
CA GLN A 732 -9.04 -52.17 -33.32
C GLN A 732 -9.58 -51.30 -34.47
N GLN A 733 -10.28 -51.89 -35.45
CA GLN A 733 -10.97 -51.13 -36.50
C GLN A 733 -12.09 -50.23 -35.94
N GLY A 734 -12.79 -50.68 -34.90
CA GLY A 734 -13.78 -49.89 -34.17
C GLY A 734 -13.17 -48.70 -33.44
N LEU A 735 -12.05 -48.92 -32.74
CA LEU A 735 -11.30 -47.87 -32.02
C LEU A 735 -10.69 -46.84 -32.98
N ALA A 736 -10.14 -47.28 -34.12
CA ALA A 736 -9.67 -46.43 -35.22
C ALA A 736 -10.81 -45.70 -35.96
N ARG A 737 -12.08 -46.06 -35.71
CA ARG A 737 -13.28 -45.58 -36.41
C ARG A 737 -13.20 -45.70 -37.94
N GLY A 738 -12.51 -46.74 -38.43
CA GLY A 738 -12.34 -46.99 -39.87
C GLY A 738 -11.41 -46.02 -40.61
N LEU A 739 -10.62 -45.19 -39.91
CA LEU A 739 -9.54 -44.41 -40.52
C LEU A 739 -8.42 -45.33 -41.02
N THR A 740 -7.78 -44.98 -42.13
CA THR A 740 -6.52 -45.63 -42.53
C THR A 740 -5.37 -45.14 -41.65
N THR A 741 -4.29 -45.92 -41.58
CA THR A 741 -3.06 -45.56 -40.85
C THR A 741 -2.48 -44.20 -41.28
N GLU A 742 -2.58 -43.88 -42.57
CA GLU A 742 -2.14 -42.61 -43.15
C GLU A 742 -3.03 -41.43 -42.69
N GLN A 743 -4.35 -41.60 -42.75
CA GLN A 743 -5.32 -40.59 -42.27
C GLN A 743 -5.25 -40.37 -40.75
N ALA A 744 -5.05 -41.45 -39.98
CA ALA A 744 -4.91 -41.37 -38.54
C ALA A 744 -3.58 -40.71 -38.13
N ARG A 745 -2.51 -40.89 -38.92
CA ARG A 745 -1.23 -40.18 -38.74
C ARG A 745 -1.35 -38.70 -39.06
N GLU A 746 -1.96 -38.35 -40.20
CA GLU A 746 -2.20 -36.95 -40.57
C GLU A 746 -3.01 -36.21 -39.50
N ALA A 747 -4.06 -36.84 -38.97
CA ALA A 747 -4.87 -36.30 -37.88
C ALA A 747 -4.11 -36.19 -36.54
N ALA A 748 -3.14 -37.07 -36.26
CA ALA A 748 -2.28 -36.97 -35.08
C ALA A 748 -1.27 -35.82 -35.24
N ASP A 749 -0.61 -35.72 -36.40
CA ASP A 749 0.33 -34.65 -36.71
C ASP A 749 -0.35 -33.26 -36.70
N ASP A 750 -1.61 -33.16 -37.14
CA ASP A 750 -2.43 -31.94 -37.02
C ASP A 750 -2.75 -31.58 -35.57
N ALA A 751 -3.10 -32.56 -34.74
CA ALA A 751 -3.40 -32.34 -33.34
C ALA A 751 -2.15 -31.96 -32.52
N ASP A 752 -0.99 -32.55 -32.84
CA ASP A 752 0.31 -32.15 -32.30
C ASP A 752 0.63 -30.69 -32.64
N ARG A 753 0.49 -30.29 -33.92
CA ARG A 753 0.63 -28.88 -34.35
C ARG A 753 -0.30 -27.93 -33.60
N ALA A 754 -1.56 -28.33 -33.38
CA ALA A 754 -2.53 -27.53 -32.63
C ALA A 754 -2.11 -27.34 -31.16
N VAL A 755 -1.58 -28.38 -30.50
CA VAL A 755 -1.06 -28.30 -29.13
C VAL A 755 0.18 -27.44 -29.04
N GLU A 756 1.10 -27.50 -30.02
CA GLU A 756 2.27 -26.61 -30.10
C GLU A 756 1.84 -25.14 -30.22
N GLN A 757 0.93 -24.82 -31.13
CA GLN A 757 0.41 -23.46 -31.34
C GLN A 757 -0.30 -22.93 -30.10
N ALA A 758 -1.19 -23.71 -29.48
CA ALA A 758 -1.89 -23.33 -28.27
C ALA A 758 -0.94 -23.15 -27.07
N THR A 759 0.09 -24.00 -26.95
CA THR A 759 1.12 -23.88 -25.89
C THR A 759 1.98 -22.63 -26.08
N ALA A 760 2.34 -22.30 -27.32
CA ALA A 760 3.07 -21.09 -27.66
C ALA A 760 2.23 -19.83 -27.37
N ALA A 761 0.95 -19.83 -27.76
CA ALA A 761 0.00 -18.76 -27.46
C ALA A 761 -0.17 -18.54 -25.95
N ALA A 762 -0.43 -19.61 -25.18
CA ALA A 762 -0.56 -19.54 -23.72
C ALA A 762 0.72 -19.01 -23.04
N THR A 763 1.89 -19.45 -23.51
CA THR A 763 3.19 -18.98 -22.98
C THR A 763 3.44 -17.51 -23.31
N ARG A 764 3.11 -17.05 -24.53
CA ARG A 764 3.23 -15.65 -24.95
C ARG A 764 2.23 -14.77 -24.19
N ARG A 765 0.96 -15.18 -24.09
CA ARG A 765 -0.08 -14.46 -23.31
C ARG A 765 0.34 -14.28 -21.85
N LYS A 766 0.92 -15.31 -21.21
CA LYS A 766 1.46 -15.20 -19.83
C LYS A 766 2.62 -14.19 -19.72
N ARG A 767 3.51 -14.11 -20.71
CA ARG A 767 4.60 -13.11 -20.74
C ARG A 767 4.08 -11.69 -20.96
N LEU A 768 3.09 -11.53 -21.85
CA LEU A 768 2.44 -10.24 -22.09
C LEU A 768 1.69 -9.76 -20.84
N GLY A 769 0.98 -10.66 -20.14
CA GLY A 769 0.34 -10.35 -18.85
C GLY A 769 1.34 -9.82 -17.81
N ALA A 770 2.52 -10.42 -17.68
CA ALA A 770 3.56 -9.92 -16.79
C ALA A 770 4.10 -8.53 -17.22
N ARG A 771 4.21 -8.29 -18.54
CA ARG A 771 4.64 -6.97 -19.07
C ARG A 771 3.58 -5.89 -18.89
N ILE A 772 2.29 -6.22 -18.96
CA ILE A 772 1.17 -5.30 -18.68
C ILE A 772 1.24 -4.82 -17.23
N GLU A 773 1.46 -5.71 -16.26
CA GLU A 773 1.60 -5.32 -14.86
C GLU A 773 2.85 -4.46 -14.60
N GLU A 774 3.98 -4.76 -15.28
CA GLU A 774 5.18 -3.93 -15.23
C GLU A 774 4.95 -2.51 -15.77
N LEU A 775 4.28 -2.38 -16.93
CA LEU A 775 3.94 -1.09 -17.54
C LEU A 775 2.95 -0.29 -16.68
N ARG A 776 1.96 -0.96 -16.07
CA ARG A 776 1.01 -0.33 -15.13
C ARG A 776 1.72 0.21 -13.88
N ALA A 777 2.62 -0.58 -13.29
CA ALA A 777 3.41 -0.13 -12.14
C ALA A 777 4.28 1.09 -12.47
N GLY A 778 4.90 1.11 -13.66
CA GLY A 778 5.62 2.30 -14.15
C GLY A 778 4.73 3.53 -14.32
N ALA A 779 3.55 3.37 -14.92
CA ALA A 779 2.59 4.47 -15.10
C ALA A 779 2.03 5.00 -13.76
N GLU A 780 1.85 4.13 -12.77
CA GLU A 780 1.43 4.52 -11.41
C GLU A 780 2.56 5.26 -10.66
N GLN A 781 3.81 4.84 -10.81
CA GLN A 781 4.98 5.58 -10.30
C GLN A 781 5.08 6.98 -10.94
N ALA A 782 5.00 7.07 -12.27
CA ALA A 782 5.02 8.35 -12.98
C ALA A 782 3.88 9.27 -12.51
N SER A 783 2.67 8.74 -12.31
CA SER A 783 1.52 9.48 -11.77
C SER A 783 1.76 10.05 -10.37
N SER A 784 2.42 9.28 -9.49
CA SER A 784 2.84 9.72 -8.16
C SER A 784 3.86 10.87 -8.23
N GLU A 785 4.88 10.73 -9.08
CA GLU A 785 5.91 11.75 -9.28
C GLU A 785 5.32 13.03 -9.90
N ILE A 786 4.42 12.91 -10.89
CA ILE A 786 3.67 14.03 -11.46
C ILE A 786 2.86 14.76 -10.39
N THR A 787 2.20 14.03 -9.48
CA THR A 787 1.40 14.64 -8.41
C THR A 787 2.29 15.44 -7.45
N SER A 788 3.41 14.86 -7.02
CA SER A 788 4.41 15.52 -6.16
C SER A 788 5.01 16.77 -6.82
N LEU A 789 5.47 16.66 -8.07
CA LEU A 789 6.06 17.78 -8.78
C LEU A 789 5.03 18.85 -9.16
N THR A 790 3.76 18.51 -9.39
CA THR A 790 2.69 19.49 -9.64
C THR A 790 2.44 20.35 -8.40
N ALA A 791 2.41 19.75 -7.21
CA ALA A 791 2.33 20.50 -5.95
C ALA A 791 3.55 21.41 -5.75
N ARG A 792 4.76 20.90 -6.03
CA ARG A 792 6.00 21.70 -5.99
C ARG A 792 6.01 22.85 -7.00
N GLN A 793 5.50 22.63 -8.21
CA GLN A 793 5.37 23.64 -9.26
C GLN A 793 4.41 24.76 -8.82
N ALA A 794 3.26 24.41 -8.24
CA ALA A 794 2.29 25.39 -7.74
C ALA A 794 2.89 26.26 -6.61
N ALA A 795 3.57 25.64 -5.65
CA ALA A 795 4.26 26.36 -4.57
C ALA A 795 5.36 27.29 -5.11
N LEU A 796 6.22 26.81 -6.01
CA LEU A 796 7.25 27.64 -6.65
C LEU A 796 6.64 28.79 -7.46
N ALA A 797 5.60 28.54 -8.24
CA ALA A 797 4.91 29.56 -9.03
C ALA A 797 4.31 30.67 -8.14
N GLU A 798 3.73 30.33 -7.00
CA GLU A 798 3.22 31.31 -6.04
C GLU A 798 4.36 32.12 -5.40
N THR A 799 5.44 31.47 -4.96
CA THR A 799 6.61 32.21 -4.41
C THR A 799 7.26 33.14 -5.44
N VAL A 800 7.30 32.76 -6.72
CA VAL A 800 7.77 33.63 -7.81
C VAL A 800 6.80 34.80 -8.02
N ARG A 801 5.49 34.57 -7.98
CA ARG A 801 4.48 35.63 -8.12
C ARG A 801 4.58 36.65 -6.97
N ALA A 802 4.61 36.17 -5.73
CA ALA A 802 4.72 37.02 -4.54
C ALA A 802 6.05 37.81 -4.54
N ALA A 803 7.17 37.17 -4.88
CA ALA A 803 8.47 37.83 -4.95
C ALA A 803 8.54 38.86 -6.11
N ARG A 804 7.88 38.62 -7.25
CA ARG A 804 7.75 39.59 -8.33
C ARG A 804 6.89 40.79 -7.95
N ALA A 805 5.77 40.58 -7.26
CA ALA A 805 4.92 41.66 -6.77
C ALA A 805 5.66 42.54 -5.75
N ALA A 806 6.28 41.93 -4.73
CA ALA A 806 7.06 42.65 -3.73
C ALA A 806 8.26 43.41 -4.34
N LEU A 807 8.93 42.83 -5.34
CA LEU A 807 9.99 43.52 -6.08
C LEU A 807 9.45 44.72 -6.87
N ALA A 808 8.32 44.59 -7.55
CA ALA A 808 7.71 45.69 -8.30
C ALA A 808 7.26 46.84 -7.38
N ASP A 809 6.70 46.51 -6.21
CA ASP A 809 6.35 47.51 -5.19
C ASP A 809 7.60 48.20 -4.60
N ASP A 810 8.66 47.45 -4.29
CA ASP A 810 9.93 48.00 -3.82
C ASP A 810 10.62 48.86 -4.89
N GLU A 811 10.56 48.48 -6.17
CA GLU A 811 11.06 49.25 -7.31
C GLU A 811 10.27 50.56 -7.50
N ALA A 812 8.93 50.51 -7.45
CA ALA A 812 8.09 51.69 -7.53
C ALA A 812 8.36 52.67 -6.38
N ARG A 813 8.50 52.15 -5.14
CA ARG A 813 8.86 52.96 -3.96
C ARG A 813 10.22 53.64 -4.12
N VAL A 814 11.22 52.96 -4.69
CA VAL A 814 12.54 53.56 -4.95
C VAL A 814 12.47 54.60 -6.07
N GLU A 815 11.66 54.39 -7.11
CA GLU A 815 11.49 55.35 -8.20
C GLU A 815 10.74 56.62 -7.75
N ASP A 816 9.66 56.49 -6.99
CA ASP A 816 8.98 57.61 -6.33
C ASP A 816 9.94 58.35 -5.36
N ALA A 817 10.80 57.62 -4.67
CA ALA A 817 11.82 58.16 -3.77
C ALA A 817 12.98 58.87 -4.49
N ARG A 818 13.23 58.59 -5.77
CA ARG A 818 14.22 59.32 -6.58
C ARG A 818 13.76 60.72 -6.95
N ALA A 819 12.47 60.90 -7.25
CA ALA A 819 11.88 62.20 -7.59
C ALA A 819 12.73 63.04 -8.59
N GLY A 820 13.22 62.40 -9.65
CA GLY A 820 14.02 63.02 -10.71
C GLY A 820 15.54 63.00 -10.52
N PHE A 821 16.07 62.52 -9.39
CA PHE A 821 17.50 62.25 -9.22
C PHE A 821 17.87 60.85 -9.76
N GLY A 822 19.13 60.63 -10.16
CA GLY A 822 19.58 59.35 -10.72
C GLY A 822 19.62 58.20 -9.70
N SER A 823 19.61 58.52 -8.40
CA SER A 823 19.46 57.57 -7.30
C SER A 823 18.88 58.23 -6.05
N VAL A 824 18.36 57.44 -5.12
CA VAL A 824 17.93 57.93 -3.80
C VAL A 824 19.14 58.48 -3.03
N ALA A 825 20.32 57.87 -3.22
CA ALA A 825 21.59 58.36 -2.67
C ALA A 825 21.96 59.76 -3.16
N GLU A 826 21.78 60.05 -4.44
CA GLU A 826 22.03 61.37 -5.02
C GLU A 826 21.03 62.43 -4.51
N ARG A 827 19.75 62.07 -4.40
CA ARG A 827 18.72 62.92 -3.77
C ARG A 827 19.08 63.26 -2.32
N ALA A 828 19.47 62.25 -1.52
CA ALA A 828 19.86 62.43 -0.12
C ALA A 828 21.13 63.30 0.02
N ALA A 829 22.12 63.14 -0.86
CA ALA A 829 23.31 63.99 -0.91
C ALA A 829 22.97 65.45 -1.27
N SER A 830 22.06 65.67 -2.22
CA SER A 830 21.57 66.99 -2.61
C SER A 830 20.84 67.70 -1.45
N ILE A 831 19.94 66.99 -0.77
CA ILE A 831 19.23 67.49 0.42
C ILE A 831 20.22 67.82 1.55
N THR A 832 21.18 66.93 1.83
CA THR A 832 22.23 67.16 2.84
C THR A 832 23.04 68.44 2.55
N ALA A 833 23.36 68.69 1.28
CA ALA A 833 24.08 69.90 0.88
C ALA A 833 23.20 71.16 0.91
N ARG A 834 21.88 71.03 0.66
CA ARG A 834 20.89 72.10 0.83
C ARG A 834 20.73 72.50 2.30
N ILE A 835 20.64 71.54 3.23
CA ILE A 835 20.65 71.79 4.69
C ILE A 835 21.88 72.62 5.07
N ARG A 836 23.09 72.16 4.71
CA ARG A 836 24.35 72.87 5.02
C ARG A 836 24.37 74.31 4.49
N ALA A 837 23.85 74.55 3.28
CA ALA A 837 23.77 75.88 2.68
C ALA A 837 22.77 76.80 3.41
N VAL A 838 21.59 76.29 3.78
CA VAL A 838 20.58 77.05 4.54
C VAL A 838 21.11 77.45 5.92
N THR A 839 21.67 76.51 6.67
CA THR A 839 22.23 76.78 8.01
C THR A 839 23.34 77.84 7.97
N ALA A 840 24.20 77.79 6.94
CA ALA A 840 25.27 78.77 6.77
C ALA A 840 24.74 80.19 6.46
N LEU A 841 23.61 80.31 5.74
CA LEU A 841 22.99 81.60 5.44
C LEU A 841 22.22 82.20 6.63
N GLN A 842 21.56 81.37 7.44
CA GLN A 842 20.89 81.82 8.67
C GLN A 842 21.92 82.46 9.62
N GLN A 843 23.01 81.75 9.90
CA GLN A 843 24.12 82.26 10.73
C GLN A 843 24.75 83.55 10.18
N GLY A 844 24.72 83.76 8.86
CA GLY A 844 25.14 85.00 8.24
C GLY A 844 24.10 86.12 8.37
N LEU A 845 22.81 85.81 8.22
CA LEU A 845 21.71 86.76 8.27
C LEU A 845 21.60 87.37 9.66
N ASP A 846 21.65 86.54 10.72
CA ASP A 846 21.55 87.01 12.09
C ASP A 846 22.64 88.05 12.43
N ARG A 847 23.87 87.84 11.94
CA ARG A 847 24.99 88.79 12.07
C ARG A 847 24.75 90.11 11.31
N LEU A 848 24.12 90.05 10.14
CA LEU A 848 23.77 91.23 9.36
C LEU A 848 22.63 92.03 10.01
N VAL A 849 21.62 91.33 10.53
CA VAL A 849 20.48 91.92 11.24
C VAL A 849 20.93 92.64 12.50
N GLN A 850 21.79 91.99 13.28
CA GLN A 850 22.38 92.56 14.48
C GLN A 850 23.11 93.88 14.16
N THR A 851 24.05 93.86 13.22
CA THR A 851 24.82 95.06 12.83
C THR A 851 23.96 96.13 12.16
N ARG A 852 22.86 95.77 11.47
CA ARG A 852 21.89 96.72 10.92
C ARG A 852 21.15 97.47 12.01
N ARG A 853 20.58 96.75 12.99
CA ARG A 853 19.85 97.34 14.12
C ARG A 853 20.77 98.26 14.92
N GLU A 854 22.01 97.82 15.18
CA GLU A 854 23.04 98.64 15.81
C GLU A 854 23.26 99.97 15.05
N TYR A 855 23.35 99.96 13.72
CA TYR A 855 23.51 101.21 12.96
C TYR A 855 22.23 102.08 12.93
N ALA A 856 21.06 101.50 12.63
CA ALA A 856 19.80 102.24 12.53
C ALA A 856 19.44 102.98 13.83
N VAL A 857 19.60 102.31 14.97
CA VAL A 857 19.34 102.89 16.30
C VAL A 857 20.29 104.05 16.59
N ARG A 858 21.59 103.92 16.27
CA ARG A 858 22.57 105.00 16.51
C ARG A 858 22.34 106.21 15.60
N HIS A 859 22.00 105.98 14.33
CA HIS A 859 21.73 107.03 13.35
C HIS A 859 20.47 107.84 13.67
N ALA A 860 19.34 107.17 13.90
CA ALA A 860 18.09 107.82 14.28
C ALA A 860 18.18 108.50 15.66
N ALA A 861 18.93 107.91 16.60
CA ALA A 861 19.20 108.55 17.89
C ALA A 861 19.99 109.86 17.75
N ALA A 862 20.91 109.98 16.77
CA ALA A 862 21.71 111.19 16.56
C ALA A 862 20.85 112.35 16.06
N LEU A 863 20.18 112.16 14.92
CA LEU A 863 19.35 113.18 14.28
C LEU A 863 18.14 113.56 15.15
N SER A 864 17.46 112.56 15.73
CA SER A 864 16.28 112.80 16.55
C SER A 864 16.64 113.38 17.93
N ALA A 865 17.83 113.12 18.49
CA ALA A 865 18.29 113.85 19.67
C ALA A 865 18.49 115.34 19.37
N MET A 866 19.10 115.70 18.25
CA MET A 866 19.33 117.11 17.93
C MET A 866 18.01 117.86 17.64
N ALA A 867 17.12 117.25 16.84
CA ALA A 867 15.85 117.87 16.45
C ALA A 867 14.81 117.95 17.57
N ARG A 868 14.52 116.81 18.25
CA ARG A 868 13.45 116.70 19.26
C ARG A 868 13.74 117.55 20.50
N GLU A 869 15.02 117.64 20.86
CA GLU A 869 15.46 118.30 22.09
C GLU A 869 15.73 119.81 21.88
N GLY A 870 15.82 120.27 20.63
CA GLY A 870 15.72 121.69 20.24
C GLY A 870 16.99 122.36 19.73
N PHE A 871 18.00 121.61 19.27
CA PHE A 871 19.31 122.14 18.86
C PHE A 871 19.42 122.50 17.37
N GLY A 872 18.42 122.13 16.55
CA GLY A 872 18.49 122.24 15.09
C GLY A 872 19.38 121.15 14.48
N GLU A 873 19.78 121.31 13.22
CA GLU A 873 20.59 120.34 12.46
C GLU A 873 22.11 120.52 12.67
N ASP A 874 22.54 121.49 13.49
CA ASP A 874 23.95 121.82 13.74
C ASP A 874 24.42 121.31 15.12
N PRO A 875 25.41 120.39 15.19
CA PRO A 875 25.96 119.91 16.46
C PRO A 875 26.60 121.00 17.33
N ALA A 876 27.02 122.13 16.76
CA ALA A 876 27.71 123.19 17.51
C ALA A 876 26.84 123.82 18.63
N GLN A 877 25.51 123.73 18.53
CA GLN A 877 24.59 124.27 19.54
C GLN A 877 24.37 123.34 20.75
N VAL A 878 24.79 122.07 20.68
CA VAL A 878 24.48 121.02 21.67
C VAL A 878 25.16 121.23 23.03
N THR A 879 26.46 121.56 23.03
CA THR A 879 27.37 121.18 24.12
C THR A 879 27.17 121.93 25.45
N GLY A 880 26.30 122.94 25.49
CA GLY A 880 26.14 123.84 26.64
C GLY A 880 25.36 123.29 27.84
N ALA A 881 24.65 122.16 27.73
CA ALA A 881 23.69 121.72 28.75
C ALA A 881 23.62 120.18 28.97
N ALA A 882 24.73 119.47 28.82
CA ALA A 882 24.78 118.01 29.02
C ALA A 882 24.72 117.60 30.51
N LEU A 883 24.20 116.40 30.78
CA LEU A 883 24.01 115.81 32.12
C LEU A 883 24.41 114.32 32.16
N PRO A 884 24.66 113.73 33.34
CA PRO A 884 25.12 112.34 33.47
C PRO A 884 24.07 111.29 33.09
N GLU A 885 24.51 110.10 32.71
CA GLU A 885 23.62 108.98 32.34
C GLU A 885 22.92 108.34 33.55
N ALA A 886 23.50 108.31 34.76
CA ALA A 886 23.11 107.32 35.79
C ALA A 886 21.69 107.39 36.41
N GLU A 887 20.78 108.23 35.90
CA GLU A 887 19.33 108.18 36.18
C GLU A 887 18.48 107.81 34.94
N LEU A 888 19.11 107.65 33.77
CA LEU A 888 18.60 108.23 32.53
C LEU A 888 18.28 107.17 31.46
N ALA A 889 18.97 106.01 31.43
CA ALA A 889 18.47 104.82 30.75
C ALA A 889 17.42 104.05 31.58
N ALA A 890 17.50 104.10 32.91
CA ALA A 890 16.59 103.39 33.82
C ALA A 890 15.12 103.86 33.71
N LEU A 891 14.90 105.12 33.32
CA LEU A 891 13.58 105.71 33.07
C LEU A 891 13.14 105.59 31.60
N THR A 892 13.50 104.48 30.92
CA THR A 892 13.19 104.23 29.50
C THR A 892 12.30 103.00 29.28
N GLY A 893 12.85 101.80 29.07
CA GLY A 893 12.13 100.65 28.47
C GLY A 893 10.86 100.22 29.18
N ARG A 894 10.85 100.32 30.53
CA ARG A 894 9.71 100.08 31.43
C ARG A 894 8.39 100.70 30.97
N ILE A 895 8.45 101.83 30.26
CA ILE A 895 7.29 102.56 29.77
C ILE A 895 6.59 101.75 28.67
N ALA A 896 7.29 101.49 27.55
CA ALA A 896 6.74 100.80 26.39
C ALA A 896 6.45 99.31 26.66
N GLU A 897 7.24 98.65 27.51
CA GLU A 897 7.04 97.25 27.89
C GLU A 897 5.69 97.02 28.60
N TYR A 898 5.27 97.98 29.44
CA TYR A 898 3.92 97.99 30.04
C TYR A 898 2.81 98.30 29.02
N GLU A 899 3.07 99.18 28.05
CA GLU A 899 2.03 99.65 27.13
C GLU A 899 1.78 98.68 25.94
N ALA A 900 2.53 97.57 25.84
CA ALA A 900 2.48 96.60 24.73
C ALA A 900 1.50 95.42 24.93
N ARG A 901 1.70 94.54 25.93
CA ARG A 901 0.87 93.31 26.13
C ARG A 901 -0.60 93.63 26.44
N ALA A 902 -0.88 94.87 26.87
CA ALA A 902 -2.20 95.48 26.97
C ALA A 902 -3.01 95.55 25.63
N ALA A 903 -2.37 95.31 24.48
CA ALA A 903 -3.05 95.11 23.19
C ALA A 903 -3.51 93.65 23.00
N GLU A 904 -2.56 92.71 23.03
CA GLU A 904 -2.65 91.31 22.57
C GLU A 904 -3.70 90.47 23.30
N LEU A 905 -3.70 90.51 24.64
CA LEU A 905 -4.58 89.67 25.49
C LEU A 905 -6.07 89.88 25.21
N ARG A 906 -6.45 91.05 24.68
CA ARG A 906 -7.85 91.41 24.38
C ARG A 906 -8.40 90.66 23.16
N VAL A 907 -7.55 90.27 22.21
CA VAL A 907 -7.98 89.57 20.99
C VAL A 907 -8.22 88.08 21.27
N GLN A 908 -7.31 87.46 22.04
CA GLN A 908 -7.36 86.01 22.32
C GLN A 908 -8.52 85.61 23.24
N LEU A 909 -9.06 86.55 24.02
CA LEU A 909 -10.22 86.35 24.91
C LEU A 909 -11.59 86.50 24.23
N ALA A 910 -11.64 86.83 22.94
CA ALA A 910 -12.88 87.07 22.19
C ALA A 910 -13.34 85.87 21.31
N ASP A 911 -12.72 84.71 21.50
CA ASP A 911 -12.96 83.51 20.69
C ASP A 911 -14.26 82.78 21.09
N GLU A 912 -15.18 82.57 20.14
CA GLU A 912 -16.50 81.97 20.42
C GLU A 912 -16.43 80.47 20.76
N GLN A 913 -15.41 79.72 20.33
CA GLN A 913 -15.23 78.32 20.73
C GLN A 913 -14.76 78.25 22.19
N LEU A 914 -13.79 79.08 22.57
CA LEU A 914 -13.31 79.17 23.95
C LEU A 914 -14.40 79.68 24.91
N VAL A 915 -15.21 80.64 24.48
CA VAL A 915 -16.36 81.15 25.26
C VAL A 915 -17.45 80.07 25.43
N ALA A 916 -17.75 79.29 24.39
CA ALA A 916 -18.71 78.18 24.49
C ALA A 916 -18.20 77.07 25.41
N ALA A 917 -16.93 76.68 25.30
CA ALA A 917 -16.30 75.69 26.18
C ALA A 917 -16.31 76.13 27.65
N ALA A 918 -16.04 77.41 27.93
CA ALA A 918 -16.08 77.99 29.27
C ALA A 918 -17.48 77.92 29.93
N GLN A 919 -18.56 77.92 29.14
CA GLN A 919 -19.94 77.85 29.63
C GLN A 919 -20.46 76.41 29.83
N ALA A 920 -19.80 75.41 29.25
CA ALA A 920 -20.19 74.01 29.39
C ALA A 920 -19.90 73.46 30.82
N PRO A 921 -20.58 72.38 31.26
CA PRO A 921 -20.17 71.61 32.44
C PRO A 921 -18.76 71.05 32.26
N GLU A 922 -18.03 70.90 33.36
CA GLU A 922 -16.71 70.30 33.35
C GLU A 922 -16.81 68.77 33.10
N PRO A 923 -16.13 68.22 32.08
CA PRO A 923 -16.23 66.79 31.76
C PRO A 923 -15.42 65.95 32.76
N ASP A 924 -16.03 64.88 33.27
CA ASP A 924 -15.35 63.88 34.09
C ASP A 924 -14.51 62.94 33.20
N LEU A 925 -13.28 63.38 32.93
CA LEU A 925 -12.34 62.65 32.06
C LEU A 925 -11.98 61.28 32.64
N GLU A 926 -11.84 61.15 33.95
CA GLU A 926 -11.48 59.89 34.61
C GLU A 926 -12.60 58.86 34.46
N ALA A 927 -13.87 59.25 34.64
CA ALA A 927 -15.02 58.37 34.42
C ALA A 927 -15.18 57.97 32.95
N LEU A 928 -14.94 58.89 32.01
CA LEU A 928 -15.03 58.64 30.57
C LEU A 928 -13.93 57.71 30.05
N ASP A 929 -12.66 57.96 30.41
CA ASP A 929 -11.54 57.11 30.05
C ASP A 929 -11.67 55.72 30.68
N ALA A 930 -12.10 55.63 31.93
CA ALA A 930 -12.39 54.35 32.59
C ALA A 930 -13.56 53.59 31.94
N ALA A 931 -14.57 54.29 31.41
CA ALA A 931 -15.66 53.66 30.65
C ALA A 931 -15.17 53.12 29.30
N ALA A 932 -14.38 53.90 28.56
CA ALA A 932 -13.76 53.47 27.31
C ALA A 932 -12.83 52.26 27.51
N ALA A 933 -12.00 52.26 28.56
CA ALA A 933 -11.12 51.15 28.90
C ALA A 933 -11.90 49.86 29.23
N ARG A 934 -12.96 49.95 30.06
CA ARG A 934 -13.82 48.79 30.39
C ARG A 934 -14.51 48.21 29.15
N ALA A 935 -15.07 49.07 28.29
CA ALA A 935 -15.74 48.63 27.06
C ALA A 935 -14.74 47.96 26.09
N GLN A 936 -13.54 48.52 25.92
CA GLN A 936 -12.48 47.94 25.11
C GLN A 936 -12.03 46.56 25.63
N GLN A 937 -11.89 46.39 26.96
CA GLN A 937 -11.56 45.11 27.58
C GLN A 937 -12.68 44.06 27.35
N ALA A 938 -13.95 44.47 27.44
CA ALA A 938 -15.09 43.59 27.16
C ALA A 938 -15.13 43.14 25.68
N ALA A 939 -14.90 44.07 24.74
CA ALA A 939 -14.80 43.76 23.31
C ALA A 939 -13.65 42.78 23.01
N GLN A 940 -12.47 42.99 23.60
CA GLN A 940 -11.34 42.08 23.48
C GLN A 940 -11.63 40.69 24.08
N ALA A 941 -12.35 40.61 25.20
CA ALA A 941 -12.73 39.33 25.81
C ALA A 941 -13.75 38.56 24.95
N ALA A 942 -14.76 39.25 24.39
CA ALA A 942 -15.72 38.64 23.48
C ALA A 942 -15.06 38.15 22.18
N GLN A 943 -14.15 38.95 21.59
CA GLN A 943 -13.41 38.57 20.39
C GLN A 943 -12.49 37.36 20.60
N ARG A 944 -11.87 37.21 21.78
CA ARG A 944 -11.10 36.00 22.14
C ARG A 944 -11.99 34.76 22.17
N ARG A 945 -13.12 34.81 22.87
CA ARG A 945 -14.10 33.70 22.94
C ARG A 945 -14.63 33.29 21.57
N LEU A 946 -14.89 34.26 20.69
CA LEU A 946 -15.28 34.00 19.30
C LEU A 946 -14.16 33.28 18.51
N GLY A 947 -12.91 33.72 18.68
CA GLY A 947 -11.76 33.07 18.07
C GLY A 947 -11.53 31.63 18.57
N GLU A 948 -11.66 31.41 19.88
CA GLU A 948 -11.58 30.10 20.52
C GLU A 948 -12.69 29.15 20.00
N ALA A 949 -13.94 29.60 19.97
CA ALA A 949 -15.07 28.82 19.44
C ALA A 949 -14.94 28.54 17.93
N GLY A 950 -14.44 29.52 17.14
CA GLY A 950 -14.17 29.34 15.72
C GLY A 950 -13.08 28.30 15.46
N ALA A 951 -12.00 28.32 16.25
CA ALA A 951 -10.95 27.31 16.21
C ALA A 951 -11.47 25.92 16.60
N GLN A 952 -12.23 25.80 17.70
CA GLN A 952 -12.85 24.55 18.14
C GLN A 952 -13.74 23.95 17.05
N LEU A 953 -14.62 24.75 16.45
CA LEU A 953 -15.50 24.33 15.36
C LEU A 953 -14.73 23.90 14.10
N SER A 954 -13.68 24.64 13.73
CA SER A 954 -12.83 24.31 12.58
C SER A 954 -12.09 22.97 12.77
N HIS A 955 -11.46 22.78 13.94
CA HIS A 955 -10.79 21.51 14.27
C HIS A 955 -11.78 20.34 14.32
N SER A 956 -12.97 20.56 14.91
CA SER A 956 -14.02 19.52 15.00
C SER A 956 -14.52 19.10 13.62
N ARG A 957 -14.72 20.05 12.69
CA ARG A 957 -15.10 19.75 11.30
C ARG A 957 -14.04 18.89 10.61
N GLN A 958 -12.77 19.31 10.69
CA GLN A 958 -11.67 18.59 10.06
C GLN A 958 -11.50 17.17 10.64
N ALA A 959 -11.72 17.00 11.94
CA ALA A 959 -11.71 15.68 12.58
C ALA A 959 -12.91 14.80 12.14
N SER A 960 -14.10 15.40 11.94
CA SER A 960 -15.27 14.69 11.42
C SER A 960 -15.05 14.18 9.99
N GLU A 961 -14.44 14.98 9.12
CA GLU A 961 -14.11 14.57 7.74
C GLU A 961 -13.16 13.35 7.71
N ARG A 962 -12.20 13.30 8.65
CA ARG A 962 -11.30 12.14 8.81
C ARG A 962 -12.02 10.92 9.38
N LEU A 963 -12.94 11.13 10.32
CA LEU A 963 -13.81 10.06 10.85
C LEU A 963 -14.68 9.46 9.75
N ASP A 964 -15.35 10.29 8.93
CA ASP A 964 -16.14 9.83 7.78
C ASP A 964 -15.29 9.06 6.76
N GLY A 965 -14.06 9.51 6.49
CA GLY A 965 -13.09 8.79 5.67
C GLY A 965 -12.73 7.40 6.23
N ALA A 966 -12.44 7.31 7.53
CA ALA A 966 -12.13 6.04 8.20
C ALA A 966 -13.35 5.09 8.21
N LEU A 967 -14.55 5.62 8.44
CA LEU A 967 -15.82 4.87 8.40
C LEU A 967 -16.08 4.29 7.01
N ALA A 968 -15.91 5.09 5.96
CA ALA A 968 -16.08 4.65 4.57
C ALA A 968 -15.06 3.56 4.19
N GLU A 969 -13.81 3.68 4.65
CA GLU A 969 -12.80 2.65 4.42
C GLU A 969 -13.13 1.33 5.15
N TYR A 970 -13.51 1.39 6.43
CA TYR A 970 -13.90 0.21 7.19
C TYR A 970 -15.12 -0.48 6.55
N ALA A 971 -16.14 0.28 6.12
CA ALA A 971 -17.32 -0.27 5.44
C ALA A 971 -16.97 -1.06 4.17
N ARG A 972 -15.90 -0.66 3.46
CA ARG A 972 -15.38 -1.34 2.27
C ARG A 972 -14.55 -2.60 2.60
N ILE A 973 -13.83 -2.61 3.71
CA ILE A 973 -12.84 -3.66 4.05
C ILE A 973 -13.40 -4.68 5.05
N GLY A 974 -13.97 -4.24 6.18
CA GLY A 974 -14.39 -5.09 7.30
C GLY A 974 -15.29 -6.26 6.90
N PRO A 975 -16.41 -6.03 6.18
CA PRO A 975 -17.29 -7.10 5.73
C PRO A 975 -16.65 -8.15 4.81
N ARG A 976 -15.52 -7.82 4.17
CA ARG A 976 -14.80 -8.73 3.27
C ARG A 976 -13.90 -9.72 4.02
N ALA A 977 -13.57 -9.49 5.28
CA ALA A 977 -12.74 -10.41 6.06
C ALA A 977 -13.50 -11.67 6.52
N GLU A 978 -14.79 -11.54 6.84
CA GLU A 978 -15.61 -12.61 7.41
C GLU A 978 -15.68 -13.89 6.55
N PRO A 979 -15.84 -13.84 5.20
CA PRO A 979 -15.77 -15.04 4.37
C PRO A 979 -14.44 -15.79 4.47
N TYR A 980 -13.30 -15.08 4.51
CA TYR A 980 -11.97 -15.71 4.63
C TYR A 980 -11.77 -16.32 6.02
N LEU A 981 -12.10 -15.57 7.07
CA LEU A 981 -12.08 -16.07 8.45
C LEU A 981 -12.91 -17.35 8.58
N ARG A 982 -14.15 -17.37 8.07
CA ARG A 982 -15.03 -18.54 8.08
C ARG A 982 -14.44 -19.74 7.33
N MET A 983 -13.87 -19.53 6.14
CA MET A 983 -13.26 -20.61 5.36
C MET A 983 -11.98 -21.14 6.03
N ALA A 984 -11.15 -20.27 6.60
CA ALA A 984 -9.95 -20.66 7.34
C ALA A 984 -10.28 -21.45 8.61
N GLU A 985 -11.27 -21.02 9.40
CA GLU A 985 -11.77 -21.74 10.59
C GLU A 985 -12.25 -23.15 10.25
N LEU A 986 -12.99 -23.29 9.15
CA LEU A 986 -13.45 -24.59 8.65
C LEU A 986 -12.27 -25.46 8.20
N ALA A 987 -11.38 -24.95 7.35
CA ALA A 987 -10.27 -25.73 6.81
C ALA A 987 -9.21 -26.12 7.87
N ASN A 988 -8.98 -25.28 8.88
CA ASN A 988 -7.92 -25.45 9.88
C ASN A 988 -8.41 -25.95 11.24
N ALA A 989 -9.72 -26.14 11.43
CA ALA A 989 -10.33 -26.53 12.71
C ALA A 989 -9.99 -25.60 13.89
N THR A 990 -9.82 -24.29 13.62
CA THR A 990 -9.44 -23.29 14.63
C THR A 990 -10.62 -22.58 15.29
N GLY A 991 -11.85 -22.81 14.82
CA GLY A 991 -13.06 -22.16 15.33
C GLY A 991 -14.21 -23.14 15.60
N LYS A 992 -15.20 -22.69 16.39
CA LYS A 992 -16.40 -23.49 16.76
C LYS A 992 -17.28 -23.89 15.56
N ARG A 993 -17.06 -23.29 14.39
CA ARG A 993 -17.77 -23.56 13.14
C ARG A 993 -17.40 -24.92 12.52
N ASN A 994 -16.20 -25.45 12.81
CA ASN A 994 -15.82 -26.81 12.42
C ASN A 994 -16.37 -27.81 13.46
N LEU A 995 -17.55 -28.36 13.18
CA LEU A 995 -18.26 -29.29 14.08
C LEU A 995 -17.50 -30.61 14.32
N MET A 996 -16.62 -31.02 13.40
CA MET A 996 -15.88 -32.28 13.48
C MET A 996 -14.52 -32.15 14.19
N GLY A 997 -14.02 -30.92 14.38
CA GLY A 997 -12.74 -30.66 15.03
C GLY A 997 -11.50 -31.18 14.28
N VAL A 998 -11.60 -31.43 12.97
CA VAL A 998 -10.50 -31.95 12.13
C VAL A 998 -10.23 -31.04 10.95
N THR A 999 -8.97 -30.93 10.54
CA THR A 999 -8.56 -30.11 9.38
C THR A 999 -9.06 -30.72 8.07
N LEU A 1000 -9.17 -29.91 7.00
CA LEU A 1000 -9.60 -30.36 5.68
C LEU A 1000 -8.77 -31.55 5.14
N PRO A 1001 -7.42 -31.58 5.22
CA PRO A 1001 -6.64 -32.77 4.85
C PRO A 1001 -7.02 -34.01 5.68
N THR A 1002 -7.21 -33.84 6.99
CA THR A 1002 -7.58 -34.93 7.90
C THR A 1002 -8.97 -35.46 7.60
N PHE A 1003 -9.93 -34.59 7.25
CA PHE A 1003 -11.27 -34.99 6.83
C PHE A 1003 -11.24 -35.88 5.58
N VAL A 1004 -10.54 -35.44 4.52
CA VAL A 1004 -10.39 -36.22 3.28
C VAL A 1004 -9.67 -37.55 3.55
N LEU A 1005 -8.59 -37.53 4.33
CA LEU A 1005 -7.84 -38.74 4.68
C LEU A 1005 -8.66 -39.76 5.46
N ARG A 1006 -9.55 -39.33 6.37
CA ARG A 1006 -10.45 -40.24 7.10
C ARG A 1006 -11.41 -40.94 6.15
N GLN A 1007 -12.02 -40.21 5.22
CA GLN A 1007 -12.91 -40.78 4.21
C GLN A 1007 -12.20 -41.79 3.30
N ARG A 1008 -10.95 -41.48 2.89
CA ARG A 1008 -10.13 -42.41 2.09
C ARG A 1008 -9.70 -43.65 2.88
N PHE A 1009 -9.34 -43.48 4.15
CA PHE A 1009 -8.94 -44.60 4.99
C PHE A 1009 -10.10 -45.56 5.28
N GLU A 1010 -11.33 -45.05 5.46
CA GLU A 1010 -12.54 -45.89 5.54
C GLU A 1010 -12.73 -46.71 4.25
N GLN A 1011 -12.61 -46.09 3.08
CA GLN A 1011 -12.72 -46.79 1.78
C GLN A 1011 -11.68 -47.91 1.63
N VAL A 1012 -10.44 -47.71 2.09
CA VAL A 1012 -9.42 -48.77 2.09
C VAL A 1012 -9.78 -49.90 3.04
N ILE A 1013 -10.28 -49.59 4.24
CA ILE A 1013 -10.70 -50.58 5.24
C ILE A 1013 -11.84 -51.45 4.70
N ASP A 1014 -12.85 -50.84 4.07
CA ASP A 1014 -13.98 -51.56 3.48
C ASP A 1014 -13.49 -52.57 2.43
N ARG A 1015 -12.60 -52.15 1.52
CA ARG A 1015 -11.99 -53.03 0.49
C ARG A 1015 -11.03 -54.08 1.03
N ALA A 1016 -10.39 -53.80 2.17
CA ALA A 1016 -9.57 -54.79 2.86
C ALA A 1016 -10.45 -55.86 3.52
N ASN A 1017 -11.57 -55.47 4.13
CA ASN A 1017 -12.50 -56.37 4.80
C ASN A 1017 -13.16 -57.37 3.85
N GLU A 1018 -13.53 -56.96 2.63
CA GLU A 1018 -14.01 -57.85 1.55
C GLU A 1018 -13.14 -59.10 1.38
N ARG A 1019 -11.80 -58.95 1.51
CA ARG A 1019 -10.83 -60.05 1.39
C ARG A 1019 -10.45 -60.69 2.72
N LEU A 1020 -10.41 -59.92 3.81
CA LEU A 1020 -10.07 -60.42 5.13
C LEU A 1020 -11.16 -61.38 5.66
N GLU A 1021 -12.43 -61.10 5.37
CA GLU A 1021 -13.56 -61.98 5.66
C GLU A 1021 -13.37 -63.34 4.98
N ALA A 1022 -13.05 -63.36 3.68
CA ALA A 1022 -12.77 -64.59 2.93
C ALA A 1022 -11.55 -65.35 3.46
N MET A 1023 -10.42 -64.65 3.72
CA MET A 1023 -9.19 -65.28 4.23
C MET A 1023 -9.31 -65.83 5.66
N THR A 1024 -10.18 -65.26 6.48
CA THR A 1024 -10.29 -65.60 7.92
C THR A 1024 -11.60 -66.31 8.27
N HIS A 1025 -12.39 -66.69 7.26
CA HIS A 1025 -13.72 -67.28 7.41
C HIS A 1025 -14.64 -66.44 8.33
N GLY A 1026 -14.59 -65.11 8.16
CA GLY A 1026 -15.36 -64.14 8.94
C GLY A 1026 -14.87 -63.90 10.38
N ARG A 1027 -13.70 -64.41 10.76
CA ARG A 1027 -13.18 -64.22 12.13
C ARG A 1027 -12.72 -62.80 12.42
N TYR A 1028 -12.12 -62.11 11.45
CA TYR A 1028 -11.53 -60.79 11.65
C TYR A 1028 -12.07 -59.74 10.69
N SER A 1029 -12.36 -58.55 11.21
CA SER A 1029 -12.55 -57.33 10.42
C SER A 1029 -11.72 -56.18 10.96
N LEU A 1030 -11.34 -55.25 10.08
CA LEU A 1030 -10.67 -54.01 10.40
C LEU A 1030 -11.70 -52.89 10.57
N ARG A 1031 -11.51 -52.00 11.54
CA ARG A 1031 -12.39 -50.84 11.74
C ARG A 1031 -11.60 -49.60 12.15
N ARG A 1032 -11.97 -48.45 11.58
CA ARG A 1032 -11.42 -47.15 11.98
C ARG A 1032 -11.96 -46.76 13.36
N THR A 1033 -11.10 -46.18 14.21
CA THR A 1033 -11.50 -45.64 15.52
C THR A 1033 -11.10 -44.18 15.70
N ASP A 1034 -11.89 -43.46 16.51
CA ASP A 1034 -11.64 -42.09 16.98
C ASP A 1034 -11.08 -42.04 18.41
N GLU A 1035 -10.83 -43.21 19.00
CA GLU A 1035 -10.14 -43.31 20.27
C GLU A 1035 -8.68 -42.83 20.17
N ARG A 1036 -8.16 -42.42 21.32
CA ARG A 1036 -6.89 -41.68 21.38
C ARG A 1036 -5.73 -42.66 21.50
N GLU A 1037 -5.08 -42.97 20.38
CA GLU A 1037 -3.82 -43.72 20.35
C GLU A 1037 -2.70 -42.93 21.08
N GLY A 1038 -2.61 -43.14 22.40
CA GLY A 1038 -1.60 -42.55 23.26
C GLY A 1038 -1.70 -41.02 23.42
N ARG A 1039 -0.65 -40.31 22.98
CA ARG A 1039 -0.47 -38.86 23.26
C ARG A 1039 -1.11 -37.95 22.23
N ALA A 1040 -1.27 -38.40 20.99
CA ALA A 1040 -1.62 -37.57 19.85
C ALA A 1040 -3.00 -36.88 20.00
N ARG A 1041 -3.24 -35.84 19.18
CA ARG A 1041 -4.59 -35.27 19.01
C ARG A 1041 -5.51 -36.29 18.32
N ARG A 1042 -6.83 -36.07 18.37
CA ARG A 1042 -7.83 -36.84 17.60
C ARG A 1042 -7.62 -36.63 16.08
N GLN A 1043 -6.69 -37.37 15.50
CA GLN A 1043 -6.48 -37.40 14.04
C GLN A 1043 -7.51 -38.32 13.35
N GLY A 1044 -8.19 -39.18 14.11
CA GLY A 1044 -9.31 -40.00 13.64
C GLY A 1044 -8.95 -41.07 12.61
N LEU A 1045 -7.65 -41.38 12.47
CA LEU A 1045 -7.10 -42.43 11.61
C LEU A 1045 -6.69 -43.68 12.42
N GLY A 1046 -7.22 -43.84 13.64
CA GLY A 1046 -6.95 -45.01 14.49
C GLY A 1046 -7.52 -46.28 13.87
N LEU A 1047 -6.96 -47.44 14.21
CA LEU A 1047 -7.33 -48.74 13.62
C LEU A 1047 -7.42 -49.81 14.70
N VAL A 1048 -8.52 -50.54 14.73
CA VAL A 1048 -8.72 -51.72 15.57
C VAL A 1048 -9.04 -52.92 14.69
N VAL A 1049 -8.73 -54.11 15.21
CA VAL A 1049 -9.19 -55.39 14.66
C VAL A 1049 -10.34 -55.87 15.53
N VAL A 1050 -11.49 -56.17 14.94
CA VAL A 1050 -12.60 -56.84 15.62
C VAL A 1050 -12.41 -58.34 15.44
N ASP A 1051 -12.24 -59.07 16.55
CA ASP A 1051 -12.24 -60.55 16.58
C ASP A 1051 -13.69 -60.98 16.87
N HIS A 1052 -14.36 -61.56 15.88
CA HIS A 1052 -15.77 -61.95 15.95
C HIS A 1052 -16.00 -63.24 16.76
N VAL A 1053 -14.93 -63.93 17.17
CA VAL A 1053 -15.00 -65.23 17.87
C VAL A 1053 -14.38 -65.12 19.27
N PRO A 1054 -15.13 -65.35 20.36
CA PRO A 1054 -16.52 -65.85 20.42
C PRO A 1054 -17.60 -64.77 20.27
N VAL A 1055 -17.24 -63.48 20.43
CA VAL A 1055 -18.11 -62.29 20.34
C VAL A 1055 -17.21 -61.11 19.96
N ASP A 1056 -17.71 -60.18 19.14
CA ASP A 1056 -17.06 -58.93 18.69
C ASP A 1056 -16.20 -58.24 19.77
N THR A 1057 -14.90 -58.55 19.76
CA THR A 1057 -13.93 -57.98 20.72
C THR A 1057 -12.92 -57.12 19.99
N GLU A 1058 -12.80 -55.86 20.37
CA GLU A 1058 -11.80 -54.95 19.79
C GLU A 1058 -10.40 -55.25 20.32
N ARG A 1059 -9.47 -55.46 19.39
CA ARG A 1059 -8.06 -55.78 19.66
C ARG A 1059 -7.18 -54.77 18.94
N ASP A 1060 -6.09 -54.39 19.60
CA ASP A 1060 -5.05 -53.58 18.97
C ASP A 1060 -4.31 -54.43 17.91
N PRO A 1061 -4.07 -53.93 16.68
CA PRO A 1061 -3.36 -54.66 15.62
C PRO A 1061 -1.97 -55.18 16.02
N ARG A 1062 -1.34 -54.58 17.03
CA ARG A 1062 -0.05 -55.04 17.60
C ARG A 1062 -0.15 -56.34 18.39
N THR A 1063 -1.36 -56.82 18.69
CA THR A 1063 -1.63 -58.07 19.45
C THR A 1063 -1.92 -59.28 18.59
N LEU A 1064 -1.88 -59.14 17.25
CA LEU A 1064 -2.05 -60.25 16.31
C LEU A 1064 -0.83 -61.19 16.31
N SER A 1065 -1.07 -62.47 16.07
CA SER A 1065 -0.02 -63.47 15.82
C SER A 1065 0.73 -63.20 14.50
N GLY A 1066 1.79 -63.98 14.21
CA GLY A 1066 2.57 -63.83 12.98
C GLY A 1066 1.73 -64.01 11.72
N GLY A 1067 1.00 -65.13 11.63
CA GLY A 1067 0.09 -65.42 10.52
C GLY A 1067 -1.11 -64.47 10.47
N GLU A 1068 -1.71 -64.11 11.61
CA GLU A 1068 -2.80 -63.13 11.68
C GLU A 1068 -2.36 -61.74 11.18
N THR A 1069 -1.17 -61.29 11.58
CA THR A 1069 -0.57 -60.03 11.08
C THR A 1069 -0.39 -60.10 9.57
N PHE A 1070 0.07 -61.23 9.03
CA PHE A 1070 0.25 -61.41 7.59
C PHE A 1070 -1.07 -61.30 6.84
N LEU A 1071 -2.11 -62.05 7.23
CA LEU A 1071 -3.43 -62.01 6.60
C LEU A 1071 -4.04 -60.60 6.59
N ALA A 1072 -4.01 -59.92 7.75
CA ALA A 1072 -4.48 -58.53 7.86
C ALA A 1072 -3.66 -57.57 6.99
N SER A 1073 -2.33 -57.76 6.90
CA SER A 1073 -1.45 -56.88 6.12
C SER A 1073 -1.64 -57.08 4.61
N LEU A 1074 -1.85 -58.32 4.16
CA LEU A 1074 -2.12 -58.66 2.76
C LEU A 1074 -3.48 -58.12 2.32
N ALA A 1075 -4.53 -58.32 3.14
CA ALA A 1075 -5.85 -57.76 2.89
C ALA A 1075 -5.82 -56.23 2.79
N MET A 1076 -5.09 -55.56 3.70
CA MET A 1076 -4.95 -54.10 3.71
C MET A 1076 -4.16 -53.58 2.50
N ALA A 1077 -3.08 -54.25 2.10
CA ALA A 1077 -2.30 -53.89 0.92
C ALA A 1077 -3.11 -54.00 -0.38
N LEU A 1078 -3.91 -55.06 -0.52
CA LEU A 1078 -4.79 -55.28 -1.67
C LEU A 1078 -5.94 -54.26 -1.71
N GLY A 1079 -6.58 -53.98 -0.57
CA GLY A 1079 -7.63 -52.95 -0.46
C GLY A 1079 -7.11 -51.54 -0.74
N LEU A 1080 -5.86 -51.24 -0.36
CA LEU A 1080 -5.18 -50.00 -0.68
C LEU A 1080 -4.90 -49.89 -2.18
N SER A 1081 -4.35 -50.95 -2.78
CA SER A 1081 -4.04 -51.01 -4.22
C SER A 1081 -5.28 -50.74 -5.06
N ASP A 1082 -6.43 -51.35 -4.73
CA ASP A 1082 -7.69 -51.11 -5.44
C ASP A 1082 -8.24 -49.69 -5.25
N THR A 1083 -8.11 -49.11 -4.05
CA THR A 1083 -8.56 -47.74 -3.78
C THR A 1083 -7.73 -46.72 -4.58
N VAL A 1084 -6.40 -46.92 -4.65
CA VAL A 1084 -5.49 -46.09 -5.46
C VAL A 1084 -5.76 -46.26 -6.96
N THR A 1085 -5.98 -47.50 -7.42
CA THR A 1085 -6.33 -47.82 -8.82
C THR A 1085 -7.61 -47.10 -9.27
N SER A 1086 -8.61 -47.05 -8.38
CA SER A 1086 -9.88 -46.33 -8.60
C SER A 1086 -9.69 -44.81 -8.70
N GLU A 1087 -8.84 -44.21 -7.85
CA GLU A 1087 -8.59 -42.75 -7.88
C GLU A 1087 -7.70 -42.31 -9.05
N ALA A 1088 -6.76 -43.14 -9.51
CA ALA A 1088 -5.84 -42.81 -10.60
C ALA A 1088 -6.51 -42.76 -12.00
N GLY A 1089 -7.85 -42.71 -12.05
CA GLY A 1089 -8.64 -42.66 -13.28
C GLY A 1089 -8.90 -44.04 -13.91
N GLY A 1090 -8.76 -45.13 -13.15
CA GLY A 1090 -8.94 -46.50 -13.66
C GLY A 1090 -7.71 -47.05 -14.38
N ILE A 1091 -6.50 -46.67 -13.97
CA ILE A 1091 -5.27 -47.32 -14.45
C ILE A 1091 -5.16 -48.68 -13.77
N GLU A 1092 -5.66 -49.73 -14.43
CA GLU A 1092 -5.52 -51.10 -13.94
C GLU A 1092 -4.03 -51.45 -13.73
N LEU A 1093 -3.74 -52.15 -12.64
CA LEU A 1093 -2.39 -52.61 -12.26
C LEU A 1093 -2.34 -54.13 -12.37
N ASP A 1094 -1.70 -54.61 -13.44
CA ASP A 1094 -1.72 -56.02 -13.85
C ASP A 1094 -0.44 -56.75 -13.43
N SER A 1095 0.33 -56.14 -12.53
CA SER A 1095 1.58 -56.67 -12.00
C SER A 1095 1.65 -56.36 -10.51
N LEU A 1096 1.84 -57.39 -9.68
CA LEU A 1096 1.98 -57.27 -8.23
C LEU A 1096 3.10 -58.20 -7.73
N PHE A 1097 4.06 -57.67 -6.98
CA PHE A 1097 5.15 -58.45 -6.37
C PHE A 1097 4.99 -58.57 -4.85
N ILE A 1098 5.16 -59.77 -4.30
CA ILE A 1098 4.94 -60.08 -2.86
C ILE A 1098 6.19 -60.79 -2.26
N ASP A 1099 6.92 -60.17 -1.32
CA ASP A 1099 8.20 -60.70 -0.75
C ASP A 1099 8.23 -60.80 0.80
N GLU A 1100 7.25 -61.47 1.41
CA GLU A 1100 7.37 -61.93 2.82
C GLU A 1100 6.38 -63.04 3.24
N GLY A 1101 6.50 -63.50 4.48
CA GLY A 1101 5.36 -63.94 5.31
C GLY A 1101 4.92 -65.41 5.23
N PHE A 1102 4.83 -66.00 4.03
CA PHE A 1102 4.19 -67.31 3.81
C PHE A 1102 4.70 -68.46 4.71
N GLY A 1103 5.96 -68.42 5.18
CA GLY A 1103 6.53 -69.42 6.10
C GLY A 1103 6.07 -69.32 7.56
N SER A 1104 5.17 -68.38 7.88
CA SER A 1104 4.55 -68.20 9.20
C SER A 1104 3.06 -68.61 9.24
N LEU A 1105 2.53 -69.08 8.11
CA LEU A 1105 1.18 -69.66 8.01
C LEU A 1105 1.22 -71.16 8.30
N ASP A 1106 0.10 -71.71 8.77
CA ASP A 1106 -0.17 -73.15 8.70
C ASP A 1106 -0.65 -73.55 7.29
N SER A 1107 -0.80 -74.86 7.05
CA SER A 1107 -1.22 -75.40 5.75
C SER A 1107 -2.58 -74.85 5.30
N ASP A 1108 -3.52 -74.71 6.22
CA ASP A 1108 -4.92 -74.44 5.90
C ASP A 1108 -5.12 -72.93 5.59
N ALA A 1109 -4.40 -72.06 6.30
CA ALA A 1109 -4.29 -70.65 5.97
C ALA A 1109 -3.50 -70.43 4.66
N LEU A 1110 -2.43 -71.21 4.40
CA LEU A 1110 -1.69 -71.15 3.14
C LEU A 1110 -2.57 -71.54 1.95
N ASP A 1111 -3.39 -72.58 2.08
CA ASP A 1111 -4.37 -73.00 1.06
C ASP A 1111 -5.39 -71.90 0.76
N THR A 1112 -5.93 -71.29 1.82
CA THR A 1112 -6.92 -70.19 1.70
C THR A 1112 -6.31 -68.96 1.00
N VAL A 1113 -5.08 -68.58 1.37
CA VAL A 1113 -4.36 -67.46 0.71
C VAL A 1113 -4.04 -67.78 -0.75
N MET A 1114 -3.59 -69.01 -1.06
CA MET A 1114 -3.33 -69.41 -2.45
C MET A 1114 -4.60 -69.33 -3.32
N GLY A 1115 -5.75 -69.75 -2.81
CA GLY A 1115 -7.03 -69.61 -3.50
C GLY A 1115 -7.43 -68.14 -3.75
N GLN A 1116 -7.10 -67.22 -2.84
CA GLN A 1116 -7.30 -65.78 -3.03
C GLN A 1116 -6.35 -65.16 -4.06
N LEU A 1117 -5.09 -65.62 -4.11
CA LEU A 1117 -4.13 -65.22 -5.16
C LEU A 1117 -4.56 -65.75 -6.54
N GLU A 1118 -5.15 -66.95 -6.61
CA GLU A 1118 -5.73 -67.50 -7.84
C GLU A 1118 -6.99 -66.74 -8.30
N GLN A 1119 -7.78 -66.18 -7.38
CA GLN A 1119 -8.89 -65.28 -7.73
C GLN A 1119 -8.38 -63.94 -8.29
N LEU A 1120 -7.27 -63.39 -7.78
CA LEU A 1120 -6.63 -62.20 -8.37
C LEU A 1120 -6.10 -62.47 -9.80
N ARG A 1121 -5.55 -63.66 -10.04
CA ARG A 1121 -5.22 -64.15 -11.40
C ARG A 1121 -6.45 -64.23 -12.31
N ALA A 1122 -7.59 -64.70 -11.81
CA ALA A 1122 -8.83 -64.74 -12.59
C ALA A 1122 -9.35 -63.33 -12.93
N GLY A 1123 -9.04 -62.35 -12.08
CA GLY A 1123 -9.13 -60.90 -12.36
C GLY A 1123 -7.96 -60.34 -13.19
N GLY A 1124 -7.33 -61.14 -14.05
CA GLY A 1124 -6.34 -60.73 -15.04
C GLY A 1124 -4.92 -60.42 -14.52
N ARG A 1125 -4.75 -60.11 -13.24
CA ARG A 1125 -3.48 -59.60 -12.71
C ARG A 1125 -2.39 -60.68 -12.67
N CYS A 1126 -1.19 -60.34 -13.15
CA CYS A 1126 0.01 -61.15 -12.99
C CYS A 1126 0.62 -60.94 -11.59
N VAL A 1127 0.73 -62.02 -10.80
CA VAL A 1127 1.25 -61.98 -9.44
C VAL A 1127 2.60 -62.69 -9.36
N GLY A 1128 3.65 -61.97 -8.96
CA GLY A 1128 4.97 -62.50 -8.68
C GLY A 1128 5.18 -62.70 -7.19
N VAL A 1129 5.27 -63.94 -6.72
CA VAL A 1129 5.55 -64.24 -5.31
C VAL A 1129 7.02 -64.55 -5.12
N ILE A 1130 7.65 -63.96 -4.10
CA ILE A 1130 9.02 -64.25 -3.70
C ILE A 1130 8.96 -65.08 -2.42
N SER A 1131 9.36 -66.36 -2.51
CA SER A 1131 9.25 -67.27 -1.36
C SER A 1131 10.27 -68.40 -1.39
N HIS A 1132 10.71 -68.79 -0.19
CA HIS A 1132 11.57 -69.94 0.06
C HIS A 1132 10.80 -71.17 0.59
N VAL A 1133 9.48 -71.04 0.82
CA VAL A 1133 8.63 -72.12 1.36
C VAL A 1133 8.55 -73.29 0.36
N ALA A 1134 8.71 -74.51 0.86
CA ALA A 1134 8.76 -75.72 0.03
C ALA A 1134 7.42 -76.05 -0.64
N GLU A 1135 6.29 -75.86 0.04
CA GLU A 1135 4.95 -76.15 -0.49
C GLU A 1135 4.57 -75.24 -1.67
N MET A 1136 4.96 -73.96 -1.65
CA MET A 1136 4.73 -73.06 -2.78
C MET A 1136 5.46 -73.52 -4.06
N LYS A 1137 6.62 -74.17 -3.92
CA LYS A 1137 7.43 -74.68 -5.05
C LYS A 1137 6.80 -75.89 -5.73
N GLN A 1138 5.95 -76.62 -5.01
CA GLN A 1138 5.17 -77.73 -5.54
C GLN A 1138 3.90 -77.25 -6.27
N ARG A 1139 3.36 -76.09 -5.90
CA ARG A 1139 2.10 -75.54 -6.47
C ARG A 1139 2.29 -74.58 -7.63
N ILE A 1140 3.31 -73.71 -7.58
CA ILE A 1140 3.57 -72.73 -8.65
C ILE A 1140 4.55 -73.35 -9.65
N THR A 1141 4.12 -73.49 -10.91
CA THR A 1141 4.91 -74.10 -12.00
C THR A 1141 5.95 -73.15 -12.59
N GLU A 1142 5.56 -71.89 -12.81
CA GLU A 1142 6.42 -70.83 -13.36
C GLU A 1142 7.46 -70.39 -12.31
N ARG A 1143 8.75 -70.53 -12.59
CA ARG A 1143 9.82 -70.38 -11.59
C ARG A 1143 11.03 -69.59 -12.12
N VAL A 1144 11.30 -68.43 -11.53
CA VAL A 1144 12.54 -67.68 -11.69
C VAL A 1144 13.51 -68.07 -10.59
N SER A 1145 14.40 -69.03 -10.86
CA SER A 1145 15.39 -69.50 -9.89
C SER A 1145 16.69 -68.70 -9.99
N VAL A 1146 17.06 -68.03 -8.90
CA VAL A 1146 18.28 -67.23 -8.78
C VAL A 1146 19.34 -68.00 -7.99
N ARG A 1147 20.50 -68.22 -8.60
CA ARG A 1147 21.64 -68.94 -8.01
C ARG A 1147 22.81 -68.00 -7.79
N ALA A 1148 23.30 -67.95 -6.55
CA ALA A 1148 24.55 -67.28 -6.21
C ALA A 1148 25.74 -68.17 -6.61
N ASN A 1149 26.72 -67.59 -7.29
CA ASN A 1149 27.95 -68.25 -7.70
C ASN A 1149 29.03 -68.11 -6.61
N PRO A 1150 30.05 -68.99 -6.58
CA PRO A 1150 31.14 -68.93 -5.60
C PRO A 1150 32.02 -67.66 -5.66
N ASP A 1151 31.97 -66.91 -6.76
CA ASP A 1151 32.71 -65.67 -6.98
C ASP A 1151 31.98 -64.39 -6.50
N GLY A 1152 30.79 -64.55 -5.91
CA GLY A 1152 29.94 -63.45 -5.45
C GLY A 1152 28.97 -62.92 -6.51
N THR A 1153 29.05 -63.40 -7.76
CA THR A 1153 28.07 -63.06 -8.80
C THR A 1153 26.79 -63.88 -8.63
N SER A 1154 25.72 -63.51 -9.34
CA SER A 1154 24.48 -64.28 -9.40
C SER A 1154 24.03 -64.51 -10.84
N THR A 1155 23.43 -65.68 -11.07
CA THR A 1155 22.80 -66.07 -12.34
C THR A 1155 21.33 -66.37 -12.09
N LEU A 1156 20.49 -66.11 -13.09
CA LEU A 1156 19.07 -66.47 -13.06
C LEU A 1156 18.75 -67.47 -14.16
N THR A 1157 17.79 -68.34 -13.89
CA THR A 1157 17.21 -69.28 -14.86
C THR A 1157 15.69 -69.23 -14.72
N THR A 1158 15.00 -68.92 -15.82
CA THR A 1158 13.54 -69.00 -15.93
C THR A 1158 13.13 -70.42 -16.31
N THR A 1159 12.13 -70.95 -15.61
CA THR A 1159 11.47 -72.22 -15.93
C THR A 1159 10.00 -71.91 -16.20
N SER A 1160 9.57 -72.19 -17.42
CA SER A 1160 8.20 -72.17 -17.93
C SER A 1160 7.86 -73.55 -18.46
#